data_AF-A0AAU2HZJ6-F1
#
_entry.id   AF-A0AAU2HZJ6-F1
#
_cell.length_a   1.000
_cell.length_b   1.000
_cell.length_c   1.000
_cell.angle_alpha   90.00
_cell.angle_beta   90.00
_cell.angle_gamma   90.00
#
_symmetry.space_group_name_H-M   'P 1'
#
loop_
_entity.id
_entity.type
_entity.pdbx_description
1 polymer ?
#
loop_
_entity_poly.entity_id
_entity_poly.type
_entity_poly.pdbx_seq_one_letter_code
_entity_poly.pdbx_strand_id
1 'polypeptide(L)'
;MGSPNENGWRHFDELYDQTPHKETERTKVIAYIPTWRKDEGFDYGNGAMYKCITHGLIAFLTFSEENAGEFDSASVREISAILPDVHMAADPYGTKIMVALGGANDFAFLDLMTAIGNDPVSPKLDQTVRNVVDYVTHNDLDGVDLDLECWWGRPGQDDQGGRMKSDGPHPAGRGLTLLAKRLKEAMPDKVVSAAVFGTSWYGNNYDPDMAEHLDWIGVMTYDLTGSWDKSPVGPHSALHKIRGKKTAKIREADVYLESYLDEQQGGWPEAGANTDPNAPDSDVLENNPILSVEDCLWYWTNPLFLNWQGAGQGVDRGKIAAGVPVYGYDFAAAKEPDDLTGEVPPGYKVLRYKEILDEFPDALKAKDANIKVDGKTPRPKLAEPLPPGEYPYAHNIYFETPDTAVTKLKFLKDVGAQGVIIWELSNDVWEDGNGIIQALYHASGNPVTEPSPITDPPVPVANSYLWDSIGFLGHAAGELQFQDDGTKDNGKRQFSARLWNIPDDADWKSVAQNCPAVVKRQYFNRPTRIVDKGALGLWGEFDVLDNDDVPDWFWGHVEKKGGAPDGYTRYASRLWGLSLSDDWKEAAKQTPALIAGQYFDEPTKIEDKGAGGLWGIFDVSDELNPIPAFTGQVKGDNDCMYCQVDTLPSLDGLDNVERFNLTNTMTVGEDTPFLYSVITKDDDSVDFPEGVVMTVTDPDGNACDEDIDEDGKLVKMSGDSIQCLIVENPQAGDWTMSMSVTRDAEFCCECNTVPSADVFDTMVEARRKLHVWKGLESRDISWVSVAAFVGTAAVWVLAPELALSYRLAVATAGAGLSVIAHLGTSKAGVAENLSDAAGILNKVAKDLMKEGPSALRKYLYLIGKNISGGEARVALKYPANIVRWLGVHKDVYTETGQMTDAEMQNSIRHVYWQCLLKKRLGETFAKQMAEAHEKDLPGSDADNKADEANNIIGLRLADEVESDKECLKRVHEMWEAGELATRLDYE
;
A
#
# COMPACT_ATOMS: atom_id res chain seq x y z
N MET A 1 -49.10 9.94 30.08
CA MET A 1 -48.58 10.19 28.72
C MET A 1 -48.29 11.67 28.63
N GLY A 2 -47.06 12.07 28.30
CA GLY A 2 -46.71 13.48 28.08
C GLY A 2 -47.32 14.00 26.78
N SER A 3 -47.60 15.31 26.73
CA SER A 3 -48.05 16.00 25.52
C SER A 3 -46.86 16.24 24.59
N PRO A 4 -46.92 15.87 23.29
CA PRO A 4 -45.89 16.16 22.29
C PRO A 4 -45.60 17.66 22.18
N ASN A 5 -46.62 18.48 22.42
CA ASN A 5 -46.59 19.94 22.25
C ASN A 5 -46.13 20.68 23.52
N GLU A 6 -46.20 20.05 24.70
CA GLU A 6 -45.83 20.70 25.97
C GLU A 6 -44.50 20.17 26.54
N ASN A 7 -44.20 18.88 26.34
CA ASN A 7 -43.10 18.20 27.04
C ASN A 7 -42.39 17.13 26.20
N GLY A 8 -42.74 16.96 24.90
CA GLY A 8 -42.12 16.05 23.92
C GLY A 8 -41.28 14.93 24.52
N TRP A 9 -41.90 14.04 25.31
CA TRP A 9 -41.28 12.95 26.08
C TRP A 9 -39.76 13.09 26.41
N ARG A 10 -39.38 14.23 27.01
CA ARG A 10 -38.01 14.68 27.30
C ARG A 10 -37.20 13.83 28.32
N HIS A 11 -37.74 12.72 28.83
CA HIS A 11 -37.11 11.93 29.91
C HIS A 11 -36.79 10.48 29.50
N PHE A 12 -37.30 9.99 28.37
CA PHE A 12 -37.07 8.62 27.91
C PHE A 12 -35.90 8.50 26.92
N ASP A 13 -35.57 9.57 26.19
CA ASP A 13 -34.38 9.62 25.33
C ASP A 13 -33.10 9.42 26.17
N GLU A 14 -33.02 10.08 27.33
CA GLU A 14 -31.91 10.01 28.31
C GLU A 14 -31.84 8.68 29.09
N LEU A 15 -32.82 7.81 28.91
CA LEU A 15 -32.80 6.44 29.43
C LEU A 15 -32.58 5.41 28.31
N TYR A 16 -32.78 5.80 27.05
CA TYR A 16 -32.67 4.90 25.91
C TYR A 16 -31.21 4.54 25.63
N ASP A 17 -30.28 5.48 25.80
CA ASP A 17 -28.84 5.23 25.85
C ASP A 17 -28.45 4.30 27.01
N GLN A 18 -29.15 4.37 28.15
CA GLN A 18 -28.94 3.49 29.32
C GLN A 18 -29.61 2.11 29.19
N THR A 19 -30.37 1.85 28.13
CA THR A 19 -30.93 0.50 27.92
C THR A 19 -29.80 -0.50 27.67
N PRO A 20 -29.90 -1.75 28.16
CA PRO A 20 -28.85 -2.74 27.91
C PRO A 20 -28.62 -2.94 26.41
N HIS A 21 -27.39 -2.73 25.97
CA HIS A 21 -26.95 -2.93 24.60
C HIS A 21 -25.49 -3.40 24.60
N LYS A 22 -25.01 -3.82 23.44
CA LYS A 22 -23.61 -4.18 23.24
C LYS A 22 -22.90 -3.00 22.59
N GLU A 23 -21.87 -2.49 23.26
CA GLU A 23 -20.98 -1.47 22.68
C GLU A 23 -20.28 -2.00 21.43
N THR A 24 -19.99 -1.11 20.50
CA THR A 24 -19.30 -1.45 19.26
C THR A 24 -17.79 -1.41 19.47
N GLU A 25 -17.13 -2.57 19.47
CA GLU A 25 -15.67 -2.65 19.63
C GLU A 25 -14.92 -2.08 18.42
N ARG A 26 -15.34 -2.46 17.20
CA ARG A 26 -14.80 -2.03 15.91
C ARG A 26 -15.88 -1.40 15.05
N THR A 27 -15.69 -0.13 14.69
CA THR A 27 -16.65 0.62 13.89
C THR A 27 -16.29 0.64 12.41
N LYS A 28 -17.30 0.69 11.55
CA LYS A 28 -17.09 1.02 10.14
C LYS A 28 -16.73 2.51 10.01
N VAL A 29 -15.71 2.80 9.21
CA VAL A 29 -15.39 4.13 8.72
C VAL A 29 -15.70 4.15 7.23
N ILE A 30 -16.78 4.83 6.85
CA ILE A 30 -17.37 4.79 5.51
C ILE A 30 -17.23 6.18 4.90
N ALA A 31 -16.67 6.34 3.71
CA ALA A 31 -16.46 7.65 3.10
C ALA A 31 -16.90 7.71 1.64
N TYR A 32 -17.54 8.82 1.25
CA TYR A 32 -17.87 9.10 -0.14
C TYR A 32 -16.63 9.54 -0.94
N ILE A 33 -16.48 8.95 -2.12
CA ILE A 33 -15.44 9.22 -3.12
C ILE A 33 -16.11 9.99 -4.27
N PRO A 34 -15.92 11.31 -4.38
CA PRO A 34 -16.59 12.10 -5.43
C PRO A 34 -16.01 11.81 -6.81
N THR A 35 -16.82 11.77 -7.87
CA THR A 35 -16.30 11.65 -9.25
C THR A 35 -15.89 12.99 -9.87
N TRP A 36 -16.37 14.12 -9.34
CA TRP A 36 -16.27 15.44 -9.96
C TRP A 36 -15.01 16.23 -9.60
N ARG A 37 -14.12 15.70 -8.75
CA ARG A 37 -12.94 16.44 -8.25
C ARG A 37 -11.68 16.26 -9.09
N LYS A 38 -11.80 15.60 -10.24
CA LYS A 38 -10.66 15.29 -11.11
C LYS A 38 -10.00 16.55 -11.66
N ASP A 39 -10.80 17.52 -12.09
CA ASP A 39 -10.29 18.78 -12.65
C ASP A 39 -9.63 19.68 -11.59
N GLU A 40 -9.93 19.43 -10.31
CA GLU A 40 -9.30 20.08 -9.15
C GLU A 40 -8.00 19.36 -8.71
N GLY A 41 -7.54 18.36 -9.48
CA GLY A 41 -6.32 17.62 -9.17
C GLY A 41 -6.46 16.57 -8.07
N PHE A 42 -7.67 16.18 -7.67
CA PHE A 42 -7.86 15.17 -6.62
C PHE A 42 -7.30 13.81 -7.05
N ASP A 43 -6.39 13.27 -6.24
CA ASP A 43 -5.69 12.01 -6.49
C ASP A 43 -6.48 10.79 -5.98
N TYR A 44 -7.22 10.14 -6.87
CA TYR A 44 -7.92 8.87 -6.61
C TYR A 44 -6.97 7.68 -6.34
N GLY A 45 -5.68 7.81 -6.66
CA GLY A 45 -4.65 6.80 -6.42
C GLY A 45 -3.96 6.93 -5.06
N ASN A 46 -4.32 7.91 -4.23
CA ASN A 46 -3.69 8.12 -2.93
C ASN A 46 -4.07 7.02 -1.92
N GLY A 47 -3.22 6.00 -1.83
CA GLY A 47 -3.38 4.86 -0.90
C GLY A 47 -3.46 5.26 0.58
N ALA A 48 -2.92 6.42 0.97
CA ALA A 48 -3.01 6.90 2.35
C ALA A 48 -4.44 7.24 2.78
N MET A 49 -5.34 7.49 1.82
CA MET A 49 -6.76 7.70 2.11
C MET A 49 -7.46 6.39 2.42
N TYR A 50 -7.19 5.38 1.59
CA TYR A 50 -7.90 4.11 1.65
C TYR A 50 -7.48 3.24 2.84
N LYS A 51 -6.24 3.35 3.32
CA LYS A 51 -5.81 2.73 4.58
C LYS A 51 -6.57 3.26 5.81
N CYS A 52 -7.16 4.46 5.71
CA CYS A 52 -7.86 5.13 6.80
C CYS A 52 -9.39 5.01 6.70
N ILE A 53 -9.92 4.14 5.84
CA ILE A 53 -11.34 3.83 5.76
C ILE A 53 -11.54 2.33 5.69
N THR A 54 -12.74 1.88 6.04
CA THR A 54 -13.15 0.47 5.90
C THR A 54 -13.96 0.25 4.63
N HIS A 55 -14.68 1.28 4.18
CA HIS A 55 -15.57 1.24 3.03
C HIS A 55 -15.53 2.58 2.28
N GLY A 56 -15.39 2.53 0.96
CA GLY A 56 -15.50 3.69 0.06
C GLY A 56 -16.80 3.62 -0.77
N LEU A 57 -17.49 4.75 -0.91
CA LEU A 57 -18.72 4.91 -1.70
C LEU A 57 -18.46 5.82 -2.90
N ILE A 58 -18.35 5.27 -4.11
CA ILE A 58 -18.15 6.09 -5.31
C ILE A 58 -19.44 6.86 -5.65
N ALA A 59 -19.39 8.18 -5.51
CA ALA A 59 -20.48 9.12 -5.76
C ALA A 59 -20.33 9.77 -7.15
N PHE A 60 -21.29 9.67 -8.07
CA PHE A 60 -22.52 8.85 -8.01
C PHE A 60 -22.77 8.16 -9.35
N LEU A 61 -23.43 7.00 -9.30
CA LEU A 61 -24.05 6.37 -10.46
C LEU A 61 -25.52 6.79 -10.52
N THR A 62 -25.85 7.65 -11.47
CA THR A 62 -27.19 8.24 -11.58
C THR A 62 -28.05 7.56 -12.65
N PHE A 63 -29.36 7.75 -12.60
CA PHE A 63 -30.30 7.25 -13.60
C PHE A 63 -30.56 8.25 -14.72
N SER A 64 -30.84 7.74 -15.93
CA SER A 64 -31.15 8.56 -17.09
C SER A 64 -32.52 9.23 -16.96
N GLU A 65 -32.55 10.55 -17.14
CA GLU A 65 -33.77 11.35 -17.27
C GLU A 65 -34.56 11.03 -18.54
N GLU A 66 -33.88 10.51 -19.58
CA GLU A 66 -34.49 10.20 -20.87
C GLU A 66 -35.04 8.76 -20.92
N ASN A 67 -34.30 7.81 -20.35
CA ASN A 67 -34.62 6.37 -20.41
C ASN A 67 -34.75 5.78 -19.01
N ALA A 68 -35.99 5.73 -18.51
CA ALA A 68 -36.28 5.27 -17.15
C ALA A 68 -35.72 3.87 -16.86
N GLY A 69 -34.88 3.76 -15.82
CA GLY A 69 -34.26 2.51 -15.39
C GLY A 69 -32.89 2.21 -16.03
N GLU A 70 -32.46 2.99 -17.02
CA GLU A 70 -31.09 2.98 -17.52
C GLU A 70 -30.22 3.93 -16.69
N PHE A 71 -28.91 3.65 -16.60
CA PHE A 71 -27.97 4.57 -15.98
C PHE A 71 -27.69 5.75 -16.92
N ASP A 72 -27.45 6.92 -16.32
CA ASP A 72 -26.94 8.06 -17.06
C ASP A 72 -25.54 7.76 -17.61
N SER A 73 -25.35 8.06 -18.89
CA SER A 73 -24.10 7.72 -19.56
C SER A 73 -22.92 8.58 -19.09
N ALA A 74 -23.15 9.78 -18.56
CA ALA A 74 -22.08 10.62 -18.04
C ALA A 74 -21.57 10.08 -16.71
N SER A 75 -22.46 9.75 -15.77
CA SER A 75 -22.05 9.13 -14.50
C SER A 75 -21.28 7.82 -14.69
N VAL A 76 -21.73 6.97 -15.62
CA VAL A 76 -20.98 5.74 -15.98
C VAL A 76 -19.57 6.06 -16.48
N ARG A 77 -19.39 7.08 -17.33
CA ARG A 77 -18.07 7.48 -17.84
C ARG A 77 -17.17 8.06 -16.74
N GLU A 78 -17.74 8.88 -15.87
CA GLU A 78 -17.03 9.52 -14.76
C GLU A 78 -16.49 8.49 -13.77
N ILE A 79 -17.33 7.55 -13.32
CA ILE A 79 -16.91 6.43 -12.48
C ILE A 79 -15.85 5.58 -13.19
N SER A 80 -16.08 5.22 -14.46
CA SER A 80 -15.12 4.43 -15.24
C SER A 80 -13.74 5.09 -15.32
N ALA A 81 -13.67 6.43 -15.26
CA ALA A 81 -12.42 7.18 -15.37
C ALA A 81 -11.56 7.17 -14.09
N ILE A 82 -12.16 6.88 -12.93
CA ILE A 82 -11.49 6.88 -11.62
C ILE A 82 -11.37 5.47 -11.02
N LEU A 83 -12.26 4.56 -11.40
CA LEU A 83 -12.38 3.23 -10.80
C LEU A 83 -11.05 2.42 -10.79
N PRO A 84 -10.22 2.45 -11.85
CA PRO A 84 -8.93 1.77 -11.82
C PRO A 84 -7.98 2.31 -10.74
N ASP A 85 -7.96 3.63 -10.53
CA ASP A 85 -7.11 4.30 -9.53
C ASP A 85 -7.60 3.95 -8.11
N VAL A 86 -8.93 3.98 -7.91
CA VAL A 86 -9.58 3.59 -6.64
C VAL A 86 -9.25 2.14 -6.27
N HIS A 87 -9.44 1.19 -7.19
CA HIS A 87 -9.12 -0.22 -6.94
C HIS A 87 -7.64 -0.44 -6.61
N MET A 88 -6.74 0.21 -7.35
CA MET A 88 -5.30 0.11 -7.09
C MET A 88 -4.93 0.58 -5.68
N ALA A 89 -5.58 1.66 -5.22
CA ALA A 89 -5.27 2.28 -3.94
C ALA A 89 -5.98 1.61 -2.76
N ALA A 90 -7.19 1.07 -2.96
CA ALA A 90 -8.02 0.50 -1.90
C ALA A 90 -7.72 -0.97 -1.59
N ASP A 91 -7.52 -1.78 -2.63
CA ASP A 91 -7.47 -3.24 -2.50
C ASP A 91 -6.29 -3.75 -1.65
N PRO A 92 -5.08 -3.14 -1.66
CA PRO A 92 -3.99 -3.55 -0.77
C PRO A 92 -4.32 -3.47 0.72
N TYR A 93 -5.27 -2.61 1.10
CA TYR A 93 -5.71 -2.43 2.48
C TYR A 93 -6.97 -3.22 2.83
N GLY A 94 -7.53 -3.98 1.87
CA GLY A 94 -8.80 -4.68 2.03
C GLY A 94 -9.99 -3.73 2.22
N THR A 95 -9.87 -2.49 1.77
CA THR A 95 -10.93 -1.48 1.84
C THR A 95 -12.02 -1.82 0.84
N LYS A 96 -13.25 -1.97 1.32
CA LYS A 96 -14.37 -2.37 0.45
C LYS A 96 -14.85 -1.20 -0.39
N ILE A 97 -15.01 -1.38 -1.69
CA ILE A 97 -15.43 -0.31 -2.62
C ILE A 97 -16.81 -0.60 -3.19
N MET A 98 -17.75 0.30 -2.94
CA MET A 98 -19.11 0.25 -3.45
C MET A 98 -19.39 1.46 -4.36
N VAL A 99 -20.47 1.38 -5.13
CA VAL A 99 -21.02 2.53 -5.87
C VAL A 99 -22.27 3.05 -5.18
N ALA A 100 -22.43 4.37 -5.10
CA ALA A 100 -23.63 5.00 -4.59
C ALA A 100 -24.58 5.36 -5.75
N LEU A 101 -25.83 4.90 -5.67
CA LEU A 101 -26.89 5.25 -6.62
C LEU A 101 -27.61 6.51 -6.14
N GLY A 102 -27.73 7.52 -7.01
CA GLY A 102 -28.54 8.70 -6.74
C GLY A 102 -27.75 9.94 -6.34
N GLY A 103 -27.97 10.43 -5.13
CA GLY A 103 -27.49 11.72 -4.62
C GLY A 103 -28.46 12.88 -4.90
N ALA A 104 -28.09 14.07 -4.45
CA ALA A 104 -28.94 15.28 -4.43
C ALA A 104 -29.55 15.70 -5.79
N ASN A 105 -29.01 15.25 -6.92
CA ASN A 105 -29.48 15.71 -8.24
C ASN A 105 -30.16 14.63 -9.10
N ASP A 106 -30.31 13.41 -8.60
CA ASP A 106 -30.88 12.29 -9.37
C ASP A 106 -32.41 12.16 -9.18
N PHE A 107 -33.15 13.07 -9.80
CA PHE A 107 -34.61 13.02 -9.79
C PHE A 107 -35.16 11.81 -10.58
N ALA A 108 -34.41 11.28 -11.55
CA ALA A 108 -34.79 10.07 -12.28
C ALA A 108 -34.86 8.86 -11.35
N PHE A 109 -33.98 8.75 -10.34
CA PHE A 109 -34.07 7.72 -9.31
C PHE A 109 -35.36 7.83 -8.49
N LEU A 110 -35.74 9.05 -8.09
CA LEU A 110 -37.00 9.31 -7.39
C LEU A 110 -38.22 8.89 -8.23
N ASP A 111 -38.25 9.28 -9.51
CA ASP A 111 -39.33 8.95 -10.44
C ASP A 111 -39.43 7.42 -10.66
N LEU A 112 -38.28 6.74 -10.80
CA LEU A 112 -38.19 5.30 -10.95
C LEU A 112 -38.71 4.55 -9.72
N MET A 113 -38.25 4.92 -8.52
CA MET A 113 -38.69 4.32 -7.27
C MET A 113 -40.17 4.59 -7.02
N THR A 114 -40.66 5.80 -7.33
CA THR A 114 -42.10 6.13 -7.26
C THR A 114 -42.92 5.24 -8.18
N ALA A 115 -42.43 4.99 -9.40
CA ALA A 115 -43.12 4.14 -10.37
C ALA A 115 -43.11 2.65 -9.99
N ILE A 116 -42.08 2.17 -9.26
CA ILE A 116 -42.07 0.81 -8.68
C ILE A 116 -43.06 0.74 -7.52
N GLY A 117 -43.04 1.73 -6.62
CA GLY A 117 -43.95 1.82 -5.49
C GLY A 117 -43.94 0.56 -4.63
N ASN A 118 -45.10 -0.09 -4.54
CA ASN A 118 -45.32 -1.30 -3.74
C ASN A 118 -45.47 -2.58 -4.56
N ASP A 119 -45.10 -2.56 -5.85
CA ASP A 119 -45.33 -3.69 -6.76
C ASP A 119 -44.09 -4.61 -6.83
N PRO A 120 -44.08 -5.77 -6.13
CA PRO A 120 -42.94 -6.68 -6.13
C PRO A 120 -42.75 -7.43 -7.46
N VAL A 121 -43.71 -7.36 -8.39
CA VAL A 121 -43.62 -7.96 -9.73
C VAL A 121 -43.43 -6.91 -10.82
N SER A 122 -43.05 -5.68 -10.44
CA SER A 122 -42.81 -4.59 -11.38
C SER A 122 -41.69 -4.94 -12.37
N PRO A 123 -41.92 -4.87 -13.68
CA PRO A 123 -40.86 -5.09 -14.68
C PRO A 123 -39.72 -4.09 -14.56
N LYS A 124 -40.01 -2.86 -14.08
CA LYS A 124 -39.00 -1.84 -13.82
C LYS A 124 -38.06 -2.27 -12.69
N LEU A 125 -38.61 -2.85 -11.63
CA LEU A 125 -37.81 -3.40 -10.52
C LEU A 125 -36.89 -4.51 -11.02
N ASP A 126 -37.39 -5.47 -11.80
CA ASP A 126 -36.56 -6.57 -12.34
C ASP A 126 -35.48 -6.06 -13.32
N GLN A 127 -35.75 -4.99 -14.06
CA GLN A 127 -34.75 -4.35 -14.92
C GLN A 127 -33.69 -3.63 -14.09
N THR A 128 -34.09 -2.81 -13.12
CA THR A 128 -33.16 -2.07 -12.25
C THR A 128 -32.26 -3.01 -11.46
N VAL A 129 -32.82 -4.07 -10.87
CA VAL A 129 -32.03 -5.08 -10.14
C VAL A 129 -30.98 -5.70 -11.06
N ARG A 130 -31.35 -6.12 -12.28
CA ARG A 130 -30.39 -6.67 -13.24
C ARG A 130 -29.30 -5.66 -13.60
N ASN A 131 -29.67 -4.42 -13.92
CA ASN A 131 -28.71 -3.38 -14.30
C ASN A 131 -27.71 -3.10 -13.18
N VAL A 132 -28.16 -3.00 -11.93
CA VAL A 132 -27.29 -2.77 -10.77
C VAL A 132 -26.40 -3.98 -10.49
N VAL A 133 -26.96 -5.19 -10.49
CA VAL A 133 -26.19 -6.44 -10.29
C VAL A 133 -25.13 -6.60 -11.37
N ASP A 134 -25.50 -6.35 -12.62
CA ASP A 134 -24.56 -6.37 -13.75
C ASP A 134 -23.48 -5.31 -13.52
N TYR A 135 -23.83 -4.06 -13.20
CA TYR A 135 -22.84 -3.01 -12.98
C TYR A 135 -21.86 -3.34 -11.85
N VAL A 136 -22.37 -3.78 -10.69
CA VAL A 136 -21.55 -4.18 -9.54
C VAL A 136 -20.61 -5.34 -9.90
N THR A 137 -21.13 -6.35 -10.61
CA THR A 137 -20.35 -7.54 -11.00
C THR A 137 -19.29 -7.20 -12.06
N HIS A 138 -19.65 -6.44 -13.09
CA HIS A 138 -18.73 -6.11 -14.19
C HIS A 138 -17.58 -5.19 -13.74
N ASN A 139 -17.78 -4.39 -12.69
CA ASN A 139 -16.81 -3.44 -12.17
C ASN A 139 -16.06 -3.94 -10.92
N ASP A 140 -16.27 -5.21 -10.54
CA ASP A 140 -15.70 -5.84 -9.34
C ASP A 140 -15.92 -5.02 -8.05
N LEU A 141 -17.12 -4.50 -7.87
CA LEU A 141 -17.48 -3.71 -6.68
C LEU A 141 -17.96 -4.64 -5.55
N ASP A 142 -17.71 -4.24 -4.31
CA ASP A 142 -18.12 -4.96 -3.09
C ASP A 142 -19.60 -4.78 -2.75
N GLY A 143 -20.31 -3.91 -3.47
CA GLY A 143 -21.71 -3.65 -3.23
C GLY A 143 -22.22 -2.33 -3.79
N VAL A 144 -23.37 -1.92 -3.27
CA VAL A 144 -24.11 -0.74 -3.70
C VAL A 144 -24.72 -0.01 -2.50
N ASP A 145 -24.67 1.32 -2.54
CA ASP A 145 -25.35 2.21 -1.60
C ASP A 145 -26.53 2.91 -2.30
N LEU A 146 -27.67 2.99 -1.62
CA LEU A 146 -28.90 3.56 -2.15
C LEU A 146 -29.12 4.95 -1.54
N ASP A 147 -28.82 6.00 -2.31
CA ASP A 147 -28.86 7.38 -1.84
C ASP A 147 -29.96 8.19 -2.55
N LEU A 148 -31.20 8.01 -2.07
CA LEU A 148 -32.38 8.66 -2.66
C LEU A 148 -32.67 9.97 -1.91
N GLU A 149 -32.23 11.10 -2.46
CA GLU A 149 -32.32 12.39 -1.77
C GLU A 149 -33.38 13.38 -2.24
N CYS A 150 -33.75 13.36 -3.53
CA CYS A 150 -34.42 14.44 -4.27
C CYS A 150 -35.87 14.80 -3.86
N TRP A 151 -36.22 14.66 -2.58
CA TRP A 151 -37.54 14.96 -2.01
C TRP A 151 -37.95 16.42 -2.14
N TRP A 152 -37.02 17.36 -2.34
CA TRP A 152 -37.34 18.78 -2.57
C TRP A 152 -37.98 19.07 -3.92
N GLY A 153 -38.05 18.08 -4.82
CA GLY A 153 -38.66 18.24 -6.13
C GLY A 153 -37.77 19.01 -7.12
N ARG A 154 -38.07 18.89 -8.40
CA ARG A 154 -37.33 19.62 -9.45
C ARG A 154 -37.56 21.13 -9.32
N PRO A 155 -36.71 21.99 -9.90
CA PRO A 155 -36.98 23.41 -9.96
C PRO A 155 -38.40 23.72 -10.47
N GLY A 156 -39.20 24.37 -9.62
CA GLY A 156 -40.61 24.69 -9.90
C GLY A 156 -41.64 23.62 -9.53
N GLN A 157 -41.22 22.50 -8.93
CA GLN A 157 -42.11 21.51 -8.31
C GLN A 157 -42.16 21.71 -6.79
N ASP A 158 -43.19 21.11 -6.16
CA ASP A 158 -43.40 21.20 -4.72
C ASP A 158 -42.43 20.28 -3.95
N ASP A 159 -41.98 20.76 -2.78
CA ASP A 159 -41.26 19.97 -1.79
C ASP A 159 -42.15 18.82 -1.26
N GLN A 160 -41.59 17.61 -1.18
CA GLN A 160 -42.29 16.40 -0.76
C GLN A 160 -41.93 15.98 0.69
N GLY A 161 -41.36 16.88 1.48
CA GLY A 161 -41.12 16.69 2.90
C GLY A 161 -42.35 16.97 3.77
N GLY A 162 -42.18 16.95 5.09
CA GLY A 162 -43.23 17.27 6.07
C GLY A 162 -44.30 16.18 6.24
N ARG A 163 -44.10 15.00 5.65
CA ARG A 163 -44.99 13.83 5.75
C ARG A 163 -45.22 13.42 7.21
N MET A 164 -46.47 13.15 7.60
CA MET A 164 -46.78 12.60 8.92
C MET A 164 -46.48 11.10 8.95
N LYS A 165 -45.99 10.59 10.08
CA LYS A 165 -45.75 9.14 10.26
C LYS A 165 -47.02 8.30 10.01
N SER A 166 -48.20 8.85 10.31
CA SER A 166 -49.50 8.22 10.06
C SER A 166 -49.84 8.02 8.59
N ASP A 167 -49.23 8.78 7.68
CA ASP A 167 -49.47 8.68 6.24
C ASP A 167 -48.73 7.49 5.62
N GLY A 168 -47.80 6.89 6.37
CA GLY A 168 -46.87 5.88 5.89
C GLY A 168 -45.86 6.44 4.89
N PRO A 169 -44.86 5.63 4.50
CA PRO A 169 -43.76 6.07 3.65
C PRO A 169 -44.22 6.53 2.26
N HIS A 170 -43.39 7.35 1.61
CA HIS A 170 -43.61 7.76 0.24
C HIS A 170 -43.58 6.53 -0.70
N PRO A 171 -44.34 6.48 -1.81
CA PRO A 171 -44.24 5.39 -2.79
C PRO A 171 -42.79 5.07 -3.19
N ALA A 172 -41.95 6.09 -3.38
CA ALA A 172 -40.52 5.90 -3.64
C ALA A 172 -39.77 5.22 -2.48
N GLY A 173 -40.04 5.56 -1.22
CA GLY A 173 -39.43 4.88 -0.07
C GLY A 173 -39.79 3.39 0.02
N ARG A 174 -41.01 3.05 -0.39
CA ARG A 174 -41.43 1.64 -0.51
C ARG A 174 -40.76 0.94 -1.70
N GLY A 175 -40.63 1.64 -2.83
CA GLY A 175 -39.88 1.16 -3.99
C GLY A 175 -38.42 0.89 -3.66
N LEU A 176 -37.79 1.78 -2.87
CA LEU A 176 -36.43 1.65 -2.35
C LEU A 176 -36.28 0.40 -1.47
N THR A 177 -37.27 0.11 -0.62
CA THR A 177 -37.30 -1.11 0.22
C THR A 177 -37.37 -2.38 -0.62
N LEU A 178 -38.23 -2.40 -1.65
CA LEU A 178 -38.29 -3.52 -2.59
C LEU A 178 -36.99 -3.69 -3.36
N LEU A 179 -36.35 -2.59 -3.79
CA LEU A 179 -35.06 -2.63 -4.46
C LEU A 179 -33.98 -3.20 -3.53
N ALA A 180 -33.85 -2.69 -2.31
CA ALA A 180 -32.91 -3.17 -1.30
C ALA A 180 -33.07 -4.68 -1.06
N LYS A 181 -34.31 -5.15 -0.87
CA LYS A 181 -34.63 -6.57 -0.72
C LYS A 181 -34.14 -7.40 -1.90
N ARG A 182 -34.49 -7.01 -3.13
CA ARG A 182 -34.17 -7.77 -4.34
C ARG A 182 -32.68 -7.76 -4.65
N LEU A 183 -31.99 -6.65 -4.38
CA LEU A 183 -30.53 -6.57 -4.49
C LEU A 183 -29.85 -7.50 -3.49
N LYS A 184 -30.28 -7.51 -2.22
CA LYS A 184 -29.70 -8.41 -1.21
C LYS A 184 -29.98 -9.88 -1.51
N GLU A 185 -31.16 -10.21 -2.05
CA GLU A 185 -31.46 -11.55 -2.54
C GLU A 185 -30.59 -11.97 -3.74
N ALA A 186 -30.31 -11.03 -4.66
CA ALA A 186 -29.53 -11.30 -5.87
C ALA A 186 -28.02 -11.36 -5.63
N MET A 187 -27.51 -10.61 -4.65
CA MET A 187 -26.09 -10.53 -4.31
C MET A 187 -25.88 -10.69 -2.78
N PRO A 188 -26.16 -11.88 -2.21
CA PRO A 188 -26.15 -12.09 -0.77
C PRO A 188 -24.79 -11.81 -0.11
N ASP A 189 -23.69 -12.04 -0.84
CA ASP A 189 -22.31 -11.84 -0.38
C ASP A 189 -21.82 -10.39 -0.54
N LYS A 190 -22.57 -9.54 -1.26
CA LYS A 190 -22.24 -8.13 -1.48
C LYS A 190 -22.94 -7.26 -0.44
N VAL A 191 -22.38 -6.08 -0.23
CA VAL A 191 -22.93 -5.02 0.61
C VAL A 191 -24.12 -4.37 -0.10
N VAL A 192 -25.22 -4.20 0.62
CA VAL A 192 -26.31 -3.30 0.22
C VAL A 192 -26.56 -2.33 1.37
N SER A 193 -26.38 -1.05 1.14
CA SER A 193 -26.61 0.01 2.13
C SER A 193 -27.51 1.10 1.59
N ALA A 194 -27.91 2.04 2.44
CA ALA A 194 -28.61 3.24 2.02
C ALA A 194 -28.18 4.45 2.84
N ALA A 195 -28.11 5.62 2.21
CA ALA A 195 -28.03 6.90 2.89
C ALA A 195 -29.41 7.54 3.02
N VAL A 196 -29.68 8.14 4.18
CA VAL A 196 -31.00 8.68 4.54
C VAL A 196 -30.88 9.98 5.32
N PHE A 197 -31.90 10.83 5.21
CA PHE A 197 -32.02 12.04 6.01
C PHE A 197 -32.10 11.75 7.51
N GLY A 198 -31.36 12.51 8.32
CA GLY A 198 -31.38 12.41 9.77
C GLY A 198 -32.65 12.91 10.45
N THR A 199 -33.41 13.80 9.80
CA THR A 199 -34.58 14.45 10.41
C THR A 199 -35.90 13.87 9.89
N SER A 200 -36.98 14.04 10.65
CA SER A 200 -38.31 13.56 10.26
C SER A 200 -38.90 14.24 9.03
N TRP A 201 -38.37 15.40 8.60
CA TRP A 201 -38.92 16.17 7.49
C TRP A 201 -38.93 15.34 6.21
N TYR A 202 -37.77 14.78 5.84
CA TYR A 202 -37.64 13.81 4.75
C TYR A 202 -37.50 12.37 5.25
N GLY A 203 -37.06 12.15 6.49
CA GLY A 203 -36.92 10.83 7.10
C GLY A 203 -38.21 10.00 7.05
N ASN A 204 -39.37 10.65 7.15
CA ASN A 204 -40.68 9.98 7.05
C ASN A 204 -41.04 9.53 5.63
N ASN A 205 -40.31 9.95 4.59
CA ASN A 205 -40.51 9.46 3.23
C ASN A 205 -39.93 8.05 3.04
N TYR A 206 -38.89 7.68 3.78
CA TYR A 206 -38.33 6.33 3.76
C TYR A 206 -39.21 5.35 4.53
N ASP A 207 -39.18 4.10 4.08
CA ASP A 207 -39.80 2.98 4.76
C ASP A 207 -38.74 2.29 5.64
N PRO A 208 -38.89 2.27 6.98
CA PRO A 208 -37.87 1.74 7.89
C PRO A 208 -37.64 0.24 7.73
N ASP A 209 -38.59 -0.50 7.13
CA ASP A 209 -38.49 -1.95 6.90
C ASP A 209 -37.29 -2.30 5.98
N MET A 210 -36.77 -1.34 5.21
CA MET A 210 -35.54 -1.54 4.42
C MET A 210 -34.34 -1.96 5.28
N ALA A 211 -34.28 -1.58 6.56
CA ALA A 211 -33.18 -1.93 7.46
C ALA A 211 -32.96 -3.47 7.59
N GLU A 212 -34.01 -4.27 7.39
CA GLU A 212 -33.93 -5.74 7.39
C GLU A 212 -33.12 -6.29 6.20
N HIS A 213 -33.02 -5.52 5.12
CA HIS A 213 -32.41 -5.92 3.86
C HIS A 213 -31.05 -5.24 3.61
N LEU A 214 -30.70 -4.26 4.44
CA LEU A 214 -29.45 -3.51 4.33
C LEU A 214 -28.41 -4.00 5.33
N ASP A 215 -27.13 -3.94 4.96
CA ASP A 215 -26.00 -4.19 5.86
C ASP A 215 -25.81 -3.05 6.86
N TRP A 216 -26.18 -1.82 6.47
CA TRP A 216 -26.28 -0.62 7.30
C TRP A 216 -27.14 0.47 6.64
N ILE A 217 -27.52 1.46 7.45
CA ILE A 217 -28.13 2.73 7.04
C ILE A 217 -27.18 3.85 7.46
N GLY A 218 -26.70 4.61 6.49
CA GLY A 218 -25.96 5.85 6.69
C GLY A 218 -26.92 7.00 6.98
N VAL A 219 -27.07 7.39 8.24
CA VAL A 219 -27.90 8.53 8.61
C VAL A 219 -27.08 9.81 8.44
N MET A 220 -27.48 10.66 7.52
CA MET A 220 -26.83 11.94 7.25
C MET A 220 -27.10 12.92 8.41
N THR A 221 -26.28 12.82 9.45
CA THR A 221 -26.35 13.65 10.67
C THR A 221 -25.48 14.91 10.56
N TYR A 222 -25.45 15.47 9.36
CA TYR A 222 -24.89 16.78 9.01
C TYR A 222 -25.97 17.57 8.27
N ASP A 223 -25.67 18.81 7.94
CA ASP A 223 -26.60 19.73 7.27
C ASP A 223 -27.90 19.93 8.04
N LEU A 224 -27.80 19.91 9.38
CA LEU A 224 -28.90 20.25 10.28
C LEU A 224 -29.13 21.77 10.34
N THR A 225 -28.07 22.52 10.10
CA THR A 225 -28.03 23.92 9.67
C THR A 225 -27.10 23.98 8.45
N GLY A 226 -27.08 25.06 7.67
CA GLY A 226 -26.18 25.11 6.53
C GLY A 226 -26.49 26.14 5.46
N SER A 227 -26.15 25.79 4.23
CA SER A 227 -25.93 26.77 3.16
C SER A 227 -27.18 27.42 2.57
N TRP A 228 -28.40 26.96 2.89
CA TRP A 228 -29.62 27.52 2.31
C TRP A 228 -30.07 28.81 3.01
N ASP A 229 -30.82 29.64 2.29
CA ASP A 229 -31.19 31.00 2.69
C ASP A 229 -31.99 31.09 3.99
N LYS A 230 -32.86 30.11 4.25
CA LYS A 230 -33.69 30.01 5.46
C LYS A 230 -33.02 29.23 6.59
N SER A 231 -31.76 28.86 6.45
CA SER A 231 -31.09 28.07 7.48
C SER A 231 -30.85 28.90 8.73
N PRO A 232 -31.14 28.36 9.94
CA PRO A 232 -30.72 29.00 11.17
C PRO A 232 -29.20 28.96 11.30
N VAL A 233 -28.63 29.99 11.92
CA VAL A 233 -27.18 30.05 12.21
C VAL A 233 -26.87 29.12 13.39
N GLY A 234 -25.92 28.21 13.21
CA GLY A 234 -25.51 27.29 14.26
C GLY A 234 -24.70 26.11 13.73
N PRO A 235 -24.27 25.20 14.60
CA PRO A 235 -23.52 24.01 14.20
C PRO A 235 -24.37 23.07 13.34
N HIS A 236 -23.82 22.64 12.20
CA HIS A 236 -24.54 21.77 11.26
C HIS A 236 -24.49 20.28 11.61
N SER A 237 -23.66 19.89 12.58
CA SER A 237 -23.48 18.48 12.97
C SER A 237 -23.21 18.29 14.46
N ALA A 238 -23.74 19.17 15.33
CA ALA A 238 -23.51 19.11 16.78
C ALA A 238 -23.77 17.70 17.34
N LEU A 239 -22.88 17.20 18.20
CA LEU A 239 -23.05 15.88 18.80
C LEU A 239 -24.31 15.82 19.69
N HIS A 240 -24.41 16.74 20.64
CA HIS A 240 -25.46 16.76 21.65
C HIS A 240 -26.59 17.71 21.29
N LYS A 241 -27.76 17.41 21.84
CA LYS A 241 -28.97 18.22 21.68
C LYS A 241 -28.76 19.70 22.05
N ILE A 242 -29.19 20.59 21.16
CA ILE A 242 -29.26 22.04 21.40
C ILE A 242 -30.61 22.36 22.05
N ARG A 243 -30.59 22.89 23.29
CA ARG A 243 -31.80 23.04 24.13
C ARG A 243 -32.12 24.49 24.43
N GLY A 244 -33.41 24.80 24.62
CA GLY A 244 -33.84 26.09 25.19
C GLY A 244 -33.45 26.23 26.67
N LYS A 245 -33.20 27.45 27.13
CA LYS A 245 -32.75 27.80 28.49
C LYS A 245 -33.68 27.31 29.60
N LYS A 246 -34.97 27.18 29.32
CA LYS A 246 -35.96 26.63 30.28
C LYS A 246 -35.91 25.11 30.40
N THR A 247 -35.47 24.42 29.35
CA THR A 247 -35.41 22.94 29.26
C THR A 247 -34.01 22.36 29.51
N ALA A 248 -32.98 23.20 29.47
CA ALA A 248 -31.57 22.85 29.68
C ALA A 248 -31.13 22.68 31.15
N LYS A 249 -32.03 22.68 32.13
CA LYS A 249 -31.68 22.42 33.56
C LYS A 249 -31.38 20.94 33.87
N ILE A 250 -31.30 20.09 32.85
CA ILE A 250 -31.29 18.63 32.97
C ILE A 250 -29.85 18.09 32.86
N ARG A 251 -28.99 18.63 31.99
CA ARG A 251 -27.56 18.26 31.88
C ARG A 251 -26.67 19.51 31.81
N GLU A 252 -25.52 19.46 32.48
CA GLU A 252 -24.55 20.57 32.52
C GLU A 252 -23.85 20.81 31.15
N ALA A 253 -23.93 19.84 30.24
CA ALA A 253 -23.28 19.85 28.92
C ALA A 253 -24.14 20.39 27.76
N ASP A 254 -25.42 20.73 27.99
CA ASP A 254 -26.31 21.18 26.90
C ASP A 254 -25.96 22.62 26.45
N VAL A 255 -25.80 22.82 25.13
CA VAL A 255 -25.63 24.16 24.52
C VAL A 255 -26.99 24.84 24.36
N TYR A 256 -27.07 26.14 24.64
CA TYR A 256 -28.33 26.88 24.70
C TYR A 256 -28.76 27.39 23.32
N LEU A 257 -29.99 27.11 22.89
CA LEU A 257 -30.56 27.69 21.67
C LEU A 257 -30.49 29.22 21.68
N GLU A 258 -30.69 29.82 22.85
CA GLU A 258 -30.63 31.27 23.05
C GLU A 258 -29.24 31.87 22.85
N SER A 259 -28.15 31.10 22.90
CA SER A 259 -26.81 31.64 22.62
C SER A 259 -26.59 31.96 21.14
N TYR A 260 -27.44 31.45 20.26
CA TYR A 260 -27.35 31.71 18.82
C TYR A 260 -28.28 32.83 18.36
N LEU A 261 -29.17 33.35 19.23
CA LEU A 261 -30.21 34.31 18.85
C LEU A 261 -29.64 35.63 18.31
N ASP A 262 -28.57 36.12 18.92
CA ASP A 262 -27.91 37.35 18.50
C ASP A 262 -27.19 37.21 17.14
N GLU A 263 -26.95 35.97 16.70
CA GLU A 263 -26.30 35.61 15.43
C GLU A 263 -27.31 35.25 14.34
N GLN A 264 -28.60 35.15 14.66
CA GLN A 264 -29.60 34.75 13.69
C GLN A 264 -29.84 35.83 12.63
N GLN A 265 -29.95 35.40 11.37
CA GLN A 265 -30.34 36.26 10.25
C GLN A 265 -31.81 36.05 9.82
N GLY A 266 -32.42 34.95 10.28
CA GLY A 266 -33.84 34.63 10.18
C GLY A 266 -34.29 33.90 11.45
N GLY A 267 -35.60 33.80 11.70
CA GLY A 267 -36.11 33.02 12.83
C GLY A 267 -35.77 31.53 12.68
N TRP A 268 -35.68 30.81 13.80
CA TRP A 268 -35.72 29.33 13.78
C TRP A 268 -36.99 28.89 13.04
N PRO A 269 -36.99 27.76 12.30
CA PRO A 269 -38.14 27.31 11.53
C PRO A 269 -39.42 27.34 12.37
N GLU A 270 -40.35 28.25 12.05
CA GLU A 270 -41.67 28.27 12.67
C GLU A 270 -42.40 26.98 12.25
N ALA A 271 -43.07 26.33 13.20
CA ALA A 271 -43.94 25.21 12.90
C ALA A 271 -44.93 25.62 11.80
N GLY A 272 -45.02 24.79 10.76
CA GLY A 272 -45.72 25.12 9.52
C GLY A 272 -47.19 25.54 9.68
N ALA A 273 -47.73 26.04 8.58
CA ALA A 273 -49.02 26.71 8.32
C ALA A 273 -50.34 26.09 8.85
N ASN A 274 -50.31 25.14 9.80
CA ASN A 274 -51.48 24.49 10.41
C ASN A 274 -51.55 24.63 11.94
N THR A 275 -50.77 25.51 12.57
CA THR A 275 -50.91 25.82 14.00
C THR A 275 -52.12 26.71 14.28
N ASP A 276 -52.95 26.33 15.26
CA ASP A 276 -54.09 27.14 15.73
C ASP A 276 -53.63 28.58 16.06
N PRO A 277 -54.18 29.61 15.41
CA PRO A 277 -53.80 31.00 15.65
C PRO A 277 -54.13 31.53 17.05
N ASN A 278 -54.74 30.72 17.92
CA ASN A 278 -54.97 31.03 19.34
C ASN A 278 -54.05 30.28 20.31
N ALA A 279 -53.07 29.51 19.81
CA ALA A 279 -52.04 28.93 20.67
C ALA A 279 -51.21 30.07 21.32
N PRO A 280 -51.01 30.08 22.64
CA PRO A 280 -50.29 31.16 23.31
C PRO A 280 -48.87 31.31 22.76
N ASP A 281 -48.40 32.56 22.58
CA ASP A 281 -47.11 32.97 21.97
C ASP A 281 -45.83 32.29 22.54
N SER A 282 -45.95 31.47 23.58
CA SER A 282 -44.87 30.65 24.13
C SER A 282 -44.75 29.24 23.54
N ASP A 283 -45.72 28.78 22.76
CA ASP A 283 -45.81 27.38 22.27
C ASP A 283 -45.10 27.15 20.93
N VAL A 284 -44.59 28.20 20.28
CA VAL A 284 -44.14 28.14 18.87
C VAL A 284 -42.63 27.87 18.72
N LEU A 285 -41.82 28.18 19.75
CA LEU A 285 -40.36 27.94 19.79
C LEU A 285 -39.97 26.49 20.15
N GLU A 286 -40.92 25.64 20.57
CA GLU A 286 -40.65 24.37 21.30
C GLU A 286 -41.10 23.08 20.59
N ASN A 287 -41.36 23.10 19.27
CA ASN A 287 -41.73 21.90 18.50
C ASN A 287 -40.50 21.03 18.10
N ASN A 288 -39.75 20.54 19.10
CA ASN A 288 -38.64 19.55 19.07
C ASN A 288 -37.87 19.38 17.73
N PRO A 289 -37.16 20.41 17.23
CA PRO A 289 -36.36 20.30 16.02
C PRO A 289 -35.18 19.34 16.24
N ILE A 290 -34.89 18.49 15.25
CA ILE A 290 -33.73 17.59 15.25
C ILE A 290 -32.53 18.39 14.71
N LEU A 291 -31.62 18.77 15.62
CA LEU A 291 -30.47 19.64 15.32
C LEU A 291 -29.13 19.06 15.82
N SER A 292 -29.12 17.79 16.21
CA SER A 292 -27.92 17.11 16.68
C SER A 292 -27.84 15.67 16.18
N VAL A 293 -26.63 15.11 16.19
CA VAL A 293 -26.36 13.69 15.92
C VAL A 293 -27.14 12.80 16.89
N GLU A 294 -27.17 13.17 18.17
CA GLU A 294 -27.95 12.51 19.23
C GLU A 294 -29.46 12.45 18.87
N ASP A 295 -30.07 13.58 18.49
CA ASP A 295 -31.50 13.61 18.13
C ASP A 295 -31.80 12.80 16.85
N CYS A 296 -30.92 12.86 15.84
CA CYS A 296 -31.07 12.05 14.63
C CYS A 296 -31.03 10.56 14.96
N LEU A 297 -30.07 10.13 15.78
CA LEU A 297 -29.95 8.74 16.21
C LEU A 297 -31.24 8.29 16.92
N TRP A 298 -31.74 9.08 17.87
CA TRP A 298 -32.96 8.74 18.60
C TRP A 298 -34.21 8.73 17.73
N TYR A 299 -34.33 9.66 16.78
CA TYR A 299 -35.41 9.60 15.80
C TYR A 299 -35.40 8.28 15.02
N TRP A 300 -34.22 7.81 14.61
CA TRP A 300 -34.10 6.57 13.85
C TRP A 300 -34.26 5.31 14.71
N THR A 301 -33.74 5.29 15.95
CA THR A 301 -33.62 4.04 16.72
C THR A 301 -34.55 3.92 17.92
N ASN A 302 -34.95 5.02 18.55
CA ASN A 302 -35.72 4.98 19.79
C ASN A 302 -37.22 4.79 19.46
N PRO A 303 -37.83 3.63 19.80
CA PRO A 303 -39.24 3.37 19.53
C PRO A 303 -40.19 4.25 20.36
N LEU A 304 -39.66 4.97 21.36
CA LEU A 304 -40.40 5.92 22.19
C LEU A 304 -40.23 7.38 21.73
N PHE A 305 -39.36 7.63 20.72
CA PHE A 305 -39.16 8.96 20.19
C PHE A 305 -40.45 9.48 19.56
N LEU A 306 -40.78 10.74 19.83
CA LEU A 306 -41.96 11.40 19.31
C LEU A 306 -41.66 12.88 19.05
N ASN A 307 -41.99 13.34 17.85
CA ASN A 307 -42.00 14.76 17.53
C ASN A 307 -43.34 15.14 16.87
N TRP A 308 -43.42 16.36 16.35
CA TRP A 308 -44.64 16.89 15.75
C TRP A 308 -45.08 16.13 14.48
N GLN A 309 -44.17 15.44 13.77
CA GLN A 309 -44.48 14.59 12.61
C GLN A 309 -44.83 13.14 12.99
N GLY A 310 -44.77 12.79 14.28
CA GLY A 310 -45.13 11.47 14.79
C GLY A 310 -43.96 10.70 15.41
N ALA A 311 -44.15 9.39 15.56
CA ALA A 311 -43.19 8.51 16.23
C ALA A 311 -41.91 8.31 15.40
N GLY A 312 -40.80 8.03 16.07
CA GLY A 312 -39.54 7.62 15.46
C GLY A 312 -39.63 6.32 14.66
N GLN A 313 -38.53 5.96 14.00
CA GLN A 313 -38.48 4.85 13.05
C GLN A 313 -38.32 3.47 13.71
N GLY A 314 -37.64 3.41 14.87
CA GLY A 314 -37.49 2.16 15.64
C GLY A 314 -36.51 1.15 15.02
N VAL A 315 -35.56 1.61 14.22
CA VAL A 315 -34.50 0.78 13.60
C VAL A 315 -33.49 0.32 14.65
N ASP A 316 -32.93 -0.88 14.48
CA ASP A 316 -31.85 -1.36 15.33
C ASP A 316 -30.63 -0.44 15.21
N ARG A 317 -30.12 0.05 16.34
CA ARG A 317 -28.90 0.87 16.42
C ARG A 317 -27.68 0.20 15.78
N GLY A 318 -27.62 -1.14 15.83
CA GLY A 318 -26.55 -1.93 15.20
C GLY A 318 -26.54 -1.87 13.67
N LYS A 319 -27.54 -1.22 13.06
CA LYS A 319 -27.62 -0.95 11.62
C LYS A 319 -27.22 0.49 11.26
N ILE A 320 -27.01 1.38 12.23
CA ILE A 320 -26.81 2.80 11.95
C ILE A 320 -25.32 3.13 11.85
N ALA A 321 -24.94 3.81 10.76
CA ALA A 321 -23.73 4.61 10.70
C ALA A 321 -24.13 6.09 10.66
N ALA A 322 -23.52 6.94 11.50
CA ALA A 322 -23.91 8.36 11.60
C ALA A 322 -22.93 9.27 10.84
N GLY A 323 -23.48 10.35 10.29
CA GLY A 323 -22.77 11.32 9.46
C GLY A 323 -21.68 12.12 10.20
N VAL A 324 -20.50 12.22 9.60
CA VAL A 324 -19.44 13.18 9.96
C VAL A 324 -19.08 14.01 8.72
N PRO A 325 -19.33 15.32 8.73
CA PRO A 325 -18.95 16.19 7.62
C PRO A 325 -17.46 16.52 7.68
N VAL A 326 -16.80 16.53 6.53
CA VAL A 326 -15.42 17.02 6.35
C VAL A 326 -15.48 18.37 5.62
N TYR A 327 -16.41 19.21 6.03
CA TYR A 327 -16.64 20.55 5.48
C TYR A 327 -17.36 21.38 6.53
N GLY A 328 -17.51 22.67 6.26
CA GLY A 328 -18.23 23.61 7.12
C GLY A 328 -18.96 24.69 6.35
N TYR A 329 -19.61 25.56 7.09
CA TYR A 329 -20.37 26.69 6.55
C TYR A 329 -19.96 28.00 7.23
N ASP A 330 -19.68 29.02 6.43
CA ASP A 330 -19.47 30.39 6.92
C ASP A 330 -20.77 31.19 6.83
N PHE A 331 -21.39 31.44 7.98
CA PHE A 331 -22.64 32.20 8.06
C PHE A 331 -22.45 33.71 7.89
N ALA A 332 -21.21 34.20 7.83
CA ALA A 332 -20.91 35.59 7.50
C ALA A 332 -20.76 35.85 6.00
N ALA A 333 -20.56 34.80 5.19
CA ALA A 333 -20.23 34.91 3.77
C ALA A 333 -21.35 34.41 2.85
N ALA A 334 -21.49 35.04 1.68
CA ALA A 334 -22.41 34.59 0.64
C ALA A 334 -21.80 33.42 -0.15
N LYS A 335 -22.65 32.64 -0.81
CA LYS A 335 -22.20 31.63 -1.79
C LYS A 335 -21.35 32.25 -2.88
N GLU A 336 -20.51 31.42 -3.48
CA GLU A 336 -19.78 31.81 -4.69
C GLU A 336 -20.75 32.04 -5.87
N PRO A 337 -20.41 32.93 -6.82
CA PRO A 337 -21.18 33.11 -8.04
C PRO A 337 -21.28 31.79 -8.82
N ASP A 338 -22.45 31.53 -9.40
CA ASP A 338 -22.62 30.39 -10.32
C ASP A 338 -21.76 30.60 -11.58
N ASP A 339 -20.94 29.61 -11.94
CA ASP A 339 -19.96 29.73 -13.03
C ASP A 339 -20.59 29.96 -14.41
N LEU A 340 -21.86 29.56 -14.59
CA LEU A 340 -22.57 29.69 -15.87
C LEU A 340 -23.31 31.02 -16.01
N THR A 341 -23.88 31.51 -14.91
CA THR A 341 -24.77 32.69 -14.91
C THR A 341 -24.10 33.93 -14.30
N GLY A 342 -23.05 33.76 -13.52
CA GLY A 342 -22.40 34.80 -12.72
C GLY A 342 -23.26 35.32 -11.57
N GLU A 343 -24.45 34.74 -11.35
CA GLU A 343 -25.34 35.15 -10.27
C GLU A 343 -24.92 34.50 -8.96
N VAL A 344 -24.90 35.29 -7.87
CA VAL A 344 -24.73 34.74 -6.53
C VAL A 344 -26.07 34.16 -6.05
N PRO A 345 -26.16 32.82 -5.88
CA PRO A 345 -27.36 32.19 -5.36
C PRO A 345 -27.57 32.59 -3.89
N PRO A 346 -28.83 32.65 -3.43
CA PRO A 346 -29.09 32.98 -2.04
C PRO A 346 -28.59 31.88 -1.10
N GLY A 347 -28.07 32.29 0.06
CA GLY A 347 -27.56 31.38 1.09
C GLY A 347 -26.13 31.68 1.55
N TYR A 348 -25.59 30.75 2.34
CA TYR A 348 -24.30 30.87 3.02
C TYR A 348 -23.20 30.07 2.31
N LYS A 349 -21.95 30.52 2.47
CA LYS A 349 -20.77 29.90 1.86
C LYS A 349 -20.48 28.52 2.45
N VAL A 350 -20.10 27.59 1.58
CA VAL A 350 -19.60 26.26 1.94
C VAL A 350 -18.08 26.27 1.85
N LEU A 351 -17.40 25.65 2.81
CA LEU A 351 -15.95 25.57 2.88
C LEU A 351 -15.54 24.12 3.09
N ARG A 352 -14.56 23.63 2.32
CA ARG A 352 -13.97 22.30 2.54
C ARG A 352 -13.05 22.35 3.76
N TYR A 353 -12.90 21.24 4.47
CA TYR A 353 -12.05 21.23 5.68
C TYR A 353 -10.61 21.65 5.40
N LYS A 354 -10.01 21.17 4.30
CA LYS A 354 -8.67 21.62 3.86
C LYS A 354 -8.58 23.15 3.63
N GLU A 355 -9.60 23.76 3.04
CA GLU A 355 -9.64 25.23 2.83
C GLU A 355 -9.76 25.98 4.15
N ILE A 356 -10.50 25.43 5.12
CA ILE A 356 -10.59 26.00 6.47
C ILE A 356 -9.22 25.96 7.16
N LEU A 357 -8.46 24.87 7.02
CA LEU A 357 -7.11 24.77 7.58
C LEU A 357 -6.12 25.73 6.90
N ASP A 358 -6.21 25.88 5.58
CA ASP A 358 -5.38 26.80 4.81
C ASP A 358 -5.62 28.26 5.23
N GLU A 359 -6.90 28.66 5.41
CA GLU A 359 -7.27 30.02 5.80
C GLU A 359 -7.08 30.28 7.30
N PHE A 360 -7.29 29.26 8.15
CA PHE A 360 -7.26 29.36 9.61
C PHE A 360 -6.35 28.27 10.23
N PRO A 361 -5.04 28.49 10.34
CA PRO A 361 -4.10 27.48 10.87
C PRO A 361 -4.36 27.02 12.31
N ASP A 362 -5.05 27.82 13.12
CA ASP A 362 -5.46 27.45 14.50
C ASP A 362 -6.83 26.74 14.56
N ALA A 363 -7.46 26.44 13.42
CA ALA A 363 -8.75 25.75 13.33
C ALA A 363 -8.74 24.39 14.04
N LEU A 364 -7.61 23.67 14.03
CA LEU A 364 -7.44 22.41 14.78
C LEU A 364 -7.70 22.55 16.29
N LYS A 365 -7.54 23.76 16.85
CA LYS A 365 -7.75 24.07 18.26
C LYS A 365 -9.07 24.82 18.50
N ALA A 366 -9.88 25.01 17.46
CA ALA A 366 -11.14 25.72 17.55
C ALA A 366 -12.06 24.99 18.53
N LYS A 367 -12.41 25.69 19.62
CA LYS A 367 -13.33 25.14 20.60
C LYS A 367 -14.70 24.91 19.92
N ASP A 368 -15.30 23.75 20.20
CA ASP A 368 -16.61 23.37 19.67
C ASP A 368 -16.67 23.35 18.12
N ALA A 369 -15.49 23.21 17.47
CA ALA A 369 -15.31 23.31 16.02
C ALA A 369 -15.99 24.56 15.40
N ASN A 370 -15.81 25.70 16.06
CA ASN A 370 -16.34 26.99 15.63
C ASN A 370 -15.24 28.06 15.57
N ILE A 371 -15.11 28.70 14.42
CA ILE A 371 -14.23 29.86 14.21
C ILE A 371 -15.11 31.10 14.16
N LYS A 372 -14.83 32.05 15.06
CA LYS A 372 -15.46 33.38 15.09
C LYS A 372 -14.40 34.45 15.00
N VAL A 373 -14.51 35.28 13.97
CA VAL A 373 -13.66 36.46 13.78
C VAL A 373 -14.53 37.70 13.90
N ASP A 374 -14.24 38.57 14.87
CA ASP A 374 -15.00 39.81 15.06
C ASP A 374 -14.95 40.68 13.79
N GLY A 375 -16.10 41.24 13.40
CA GLY A 375 -16.18 42.06 12.19
C GLY A 375 -17.50 42.79 12.04
N LYS A 376 -17.58 43.64 11.01
CA LYS A 376 -18.82 44.31 10.61
C LYS A 376 -19.04 44.05 9.14
N THR A 377 -19.66 42.92 8.86
CA THR A 377 -19.87 42.44 7.49
C THR A 377 -21.28 42.77 7.02
N PRO A 378 -21.44 43.19 5.75
CA PRO A 378 -22.75 43.18 5.11
C PRO A 378 -23.33 41.77 5.20
N ARG A 379 -24.62 41.67 5.51
CA ARG A 379 -25.30 40.37 5.51
C ARG A 379 -25.23 39.74 4.12
N PRO A 380 -25.03 38.41 4.02
CA PRO A 380 -25.07 37.73 2.73
C PRO A 380 -26.44 37.91 2.05
N LYS A 381 -26.48 37.69 0.74
CA LYS A 381 -27.71 37.79 -0.04
C LYS A 381 -28.67 36.66 0.36
N LEU A 382 -29.67 36.98 1.19
CA LEU A 382 -30.67 36.08 1.72
C LEU A 382 -32.09 36.55 1.34
N ALA A 383 -33.09 35.66 1.39
CA ALA A 383 -34.48 36.04 1.17
C ALA A 383 -35.06 36.83 2.38
N GLU A 384 -35.91 37.82 2.13
CA GLU A 384 -36.60 38.61 3.16
C GLU A 384 -37.60 37.76 3.98
N PRO A 385 -37.87 38.11 5.26
CA PRO A 385 -37.45 39.31 5.99
C PRO A 385 -36.09 39.19 6.69
N LEU A 386 -35.20 40.17 6.50
CA LEU A 386 -33.91 40.24 7.20
C LEU A 386 -33.93 41.26 8.35
N PRO A 387 -33.29 40.98 9.50
CA PRO A 387 -33.15 41.95 10.57
C PRO A 387 -32.27 43.13 10.12
N PRO A 388 -32.63 44.39 10.46
CA PRO A 388 -31.87 45.56 10.03
C PRO A 388 -30.48 45.59 10.68
N GLY A 389 -29.42 45.84 9.89
CA GLY A 389 -28.05 46.04 10.37
C GLY A 389 -27.01 45.10 9.73
N GLU A 390 -25.75 45.25 10.14
CA GLU A 390 -24.62 44.41 9.74
C GLU A 390 -24.57 43.10 10.56
N TYR A 391 -23.88 42.10 10.03
CA TYR A 391 -23.54 40.87 10.75
C TYR A 391 -22.30 41.13 11.65
N PRO A 392 -22.29 40.63 12.90
CA PRO A 392 -21.28 41.00 13.90
C PRO A 392 -19.91 40.30 13.75
N TYR A 393 -19.74 39.46 12.73
CA TYR A 393 -18.52 38.67 12.53
C TYR A 393 -18.03 38.77 11.09
N ALA A 394 -16.72 38.90 10.91
CA ALA A 394 -16.08 38.72 9.61
C ALA A 394 -16.20 37.28 9.12
N HIS A 395 -16.09 36.31 10.04
CA HIS A 395 -16.29 34.88 9.79
C HIS A 395 -17.03 34.24 10.97
N ASN A 396 -18.01 33.38 10.68
CA ASN A 396 -18.66 32.53 11.67
C ASN A 396 -18.82 31.13 11.08
N ILE A 397 -17.77 30.32 11.25
CA ILE A 397 -17.62 29.03 10.58
C ILE A 397 -17.91 27.92 11.57
N TYR A 398 -18.83 27.02 11.22
CA TYR A 398 -19.05 25.76 11.92
C TYR A 398 -18.61 24.60 11.04
N PHE A 399 -17.83 23.67 11.58
CA PHE A 399 -17.19 22.57 10.85
C PHE A 399 -16.89 21.40 11.82
N GLU A 400 -16.00 20.47 11.44
CA GLU A 400 -15.48 19.42 12.31
C GLU A 400 -13.97 19.49 12.48
N THR A 401 -13.48 19.02 13.63
CA THR A 401 -12.06 18.83 13.93
C THR A 401 -11.81 17.34 14.20
N PRO A 402 -10.55 16.86 14.17
CA PRO A 402 -10.23 15.49 14.58
C PRO A 402 -10.78 15.14 15.98
N ASP A 403 -10.68 16.07 16.93
CA ASP A 403 -11.15 15.87 18.31
C ASP A 403 -12.68 15.78 18.42
N THR A 404 -13.41 16.66 17.74
CA THR A 404 -14.88 16.62 17.75
C THR A 404 -15.41 15.39 17.02
N ALA A 405 -14.79 15.00 15.90
CA ALA A 405 -15.16 13.80 15.16
C ALA A 405 -14.89 12.53 15.97
N VAL A 406 -13.73 12.42 16.62
CA VAL A 406 -13.41 11.30 17.52
C VAL A 406 -14.34 11.26 18.74
N THR A 407 -14.74 12.42 19.26
CA THR A 407 -15.73 12.49 20.36
C THR A 407 -17.08 11.94 19.92
N LYS A 408 -17.55 12.28 18.71
CA LYS A 408 -18.77 11.68 18.14
C LYS A 408 -18.63 10.18 17.96
N LEU A 409 -17.51 9.72 17.41
CA LEU A 409 -17.25 8.29 17.22
C LEU A 409 -17.31 7.52 18.54
N LYS A 410 -16.71 8.05 19.62
CA LYS A 410 -16.78 7.44 20.95
C LYS A 410 -18.22 7.33 21.43
N PHE A 411 -19.01 8.41 21.34
CA PHE A 411 -20.43 8.35 21.67
C PHE A 411 -21.17 7.27 20.86
N LEU A 412 -20.95 7.20 19.55
CA LEU A 412 -21.57 6.21 18.67
C LEU A 412 -21.19 4.78 19.05
N LYS A 413 -19.93 4.54 19.41
CA LYS A 413 -19.46 3.24 19.92
C LYS A 413 -20.14 2.87 21.23
N ASP A 414 -20.16 3.82 22.15
CA ASP A 414 -20.71 3.67 23.49
C ASP A 414 -22.20 3.36 23.46
N VAL A 415 -22.95 3.87 22.47
CA VAL A 415 -24.38 3.57 22.32
C VAL A 415 -24.65 2.35 21.43
N GLY A 416 -23.64 1.74 20.80
CA GLY A 416 -23.77 0.54 19.96
C GLY A 416 -24.16 0.80 18.50
N ALA A 417 -23.87 1.99 17.97
CA ALA A 417 -23.97 2.27 16.53
C ALA A 417 -22.83 1.60 15.76
N GLN A 418 -23.07 1.27 14.49
CA GLN A 418 -22.19 0.43 13.68
C GLN A 418 -20.97 1.18 13.12
N GLY A 419 -21.06 2.50 12.97
CA GLY A 419 -19.94 3.30 12.48
C GLY A 419 -20.25 4.75 12.14
N VAL A 420 -19.41 5.32 11.30
CA VAL A 420 -19.53 6.68 10.76
C VAL A 420 -19.58 6.66 9.24
N ILE A 421 -20.37 7.57 8.66
CA ILE A 421 -20.43 7.83 7.22
C ILE A 421 -19.97 9.27 6.94
N ILE A 422 -19.09 9.45 5.96
CA ILE A 422 -18.29 10.66 5.82
C ILE A 422 -18.52 11.30 4.46
N TRP A 423 -18.88 12.59 4.46
CA TRP A 423 -18.98 13.43 3.27
C TRP A 423 -17.93 14.55 3.33
N GLU A 424 -16.92 14.60 2.47
CA GLU A 424 -16.47 13.57 1.52
C GLU A 424 -14.94 13.48 1.56
N LEU A 425 -14.38 12.39 0.99
CA LEU A 425 -12.95 12.06 1.07
C LEU A 425 -12.04 13.18 0.55
N SER A 426 -12.48 13.93 -0.45
CA SER A 426 -11.68 14.96 -1.12
C SER A 426 -11.47 16.25 -0.32
N ASN A 427 -12.24 16.43 0.74
CA ASN A 427 -12.20 17.63 1.56
C ASN A 427 -11.20 17.54 2.72
N ASP A 428 -10.72 16.34 3.07
CA ASP A 428 -9.80 16.14 4.18
C ASP A 428 -8.37 16.54 3.83
N VAL A 429 -7.52 16.61 4.86
CA VAL A 429 -6.06 16.70 4.71
C VAL A 429 -5.42 15.37 5.06
N TRP A 430 -4.32 15.04 4.36
CA TRP A 430 -3.63 13.75 4.48
C TRP A 430 -2.26 13.88 5.14
N GLU A 431 -2.07 14.96 5.90
CA GLU A 431 -0.93 15.16 6.77
C GLU A 431 -1.16 14.49 8.13
N ASP A 432 -0.12 13.82 8.64
CA ASP A 432 -0.22 13.08 9.90
C ASP A 432 -0.64 13.99 11.06
N GLY A 433 -1.76 13.63 11.69
CA GLY A 433 -2.29 14.31 12.88
C GLY A 433 -3.28 15.45 12.59
N ASN A 434 -3.46 15.84 11.33
CA ASN A 434 -4.38 16.94 10.95
C ASN A 434 -5.71 16.43 10.35
N GLY A 435 -5.71 15.23 9.77
CA GLY A 435 -6.86 14.66 9.06
C GLY A 435 -7.96 14.11 9.97
N ILE A 436 -9.22 14.44 9.65
CA ILE A 436 -10.41 13.98 10.40
C ILE A 436 -10.59 12.46 10.22
N ILE A 437 -10.45 11.96 9.00
CA ILE A 437 -10.67 10.56 8.63
C ILE A 437 -9.60 9.66 9.26
N GLN A 438 -8.35 10.10 9.23
CA GLN A 438 -7.25 9.37 9.90
C GLN A 438 -7.51 9.24 11.41
N ALA A 439 -7.94 10.33 12.06
CA ALA A 439 -8.27 10.31 13.49
C ALA A 439 -9.45 9.38 13.81
N LEU A 440 -10.50 9.40 12.99
CA LEU A 440 -11.63 8.48 13.11
C LEU A 440 -11.19 7.02 12.97
N TYR A 441 -10.33 6.70 12.00
CA TYR A 441 -9.82 5.34 11.81
C TYR A 441 -9.00 4.86 13.01
N HIS A 442 -8.08 5.68 13.51
CA HIS A 442 -7.28 5.32 14.70
C HIS A 442 -8.15 5.09 15.94
N ALA A 443 -9.24 5.84 16.11
CA ALA A 443 -10.18 5.68 17.22
C ALA A 443 -11.23 4.57 17.00
N SER A 444 -11.33 4.03 15.78
CA SER A 444 -12.38 3.07 15.38
C SER A 444 -12.23 1.70 16.05
N GLY A 445 -11.03 1.33 16.49
CA GLY A 445 -10.70 -0.01 16.99
C GLY A 445 -10.38 -1.02 15.89
N ASN A 446 -10.40 -0.61 14.61
CA ASN A 446 -9.85 -1.42 13.51
C ASN A 446 -8.33 -1.59 13.69
N PRO A 447 -7.76 -2.72 13.24
CA PRO A 447 -6.32 -2.91 13.27
C PRO A 447 -5.67 -1.82 12.43
N VAL A 448 -4.71 -1.11 13.01
CA VAL A 448 -3.77 -0.33 12.23
C VAL A 448 -2.82 -1.34 11.62
N THR A 449 -2.85 -1.48 10.30
CA THR A 449 -2.01 -2.45 9.58
C THR A 449 -0.56 -2.05 9.72
N GLU A 450 0.11 -2.55 10.75
CA GLU A 450 1.57 -2.66 10.76
C GLU A 450 1.95 -4.03 10.19
N PRO A 451 2.99 -4.11 9.33
CA PRO A 451 3.37 -5.36 8.69
C PRO A 451 3.63 -6.47 9.72
N SER A 452 2.98 -7.63 9.54
CA SER A 452 3.02 -8.75 10.49
C SER A 452 4.27 -9.63 10.32
N PRO A 453 4.95 -10.07 11.40
CA PRO A 453 6.14 -10.92 11.31
C PRO A 453 5.81 -12.41 11.13
N ILE A 454 6.57 -13.09 10.24
CA ILE A 454 6.52 -14.54 9.97
C ILE A 454 6.95 -15.35 11.21
N THR A 455 6.20 -16.41 11.52
CA THR A 455 6.31 -17.15 12.80
C THR A 455 7.19 -18.40 12.79
N ASP A 456 7.64 -18.92 11.62
CA ASP A 456 8.56 -20.07 11.54
C ASP A 456 9.73 -19.82 10.55
N PRO A 457 11.01 -19.96 10.96
CA PRO A 457 12.18 -19.74 10.11
C PRO A 457 12.50 -20.91 9.15
N PRO A 458 13.11 -20.65 7.97
CA PRO A 458 13.61 -21.67 7.04
C PRO A 458 14.63 -22.59 7.72
N VAL A 459 14.65 -23.86 7.31
CA VAL A 459 15.59 -24.87 7.80
C VAL A 459 16.37 -25.42 6.60
N PRO A 460 17.71 -25.50 6.62
CA PRO A 460 18.48 -26.11 5.54
C PRO A 460 18.09 -27.58 5.34
N VAL A 461 17.82 -27.99 4.10
CA VAL A 461 17.42 -29.38 3.80
C VAL A 461 18.44 -30.03 2.87
N ALA A 462 19.43 -30.66 3.51
CA ALA A 462 20.43 -31.60 3.02
C ALA A 462 21.49 -31.13 1.98
N ASN A 463 22.73 -31.56 2.23
CA ASN A 463 24.03 -31.28 1.58
C ASN A 463 24.72 -29.94 1.89
N SER A 464 24.16 -29.11 2.76
CA SER A 464 24.74 -27.83 3.20
C SER A 464 26.08 -27.90 3.97
N TYR A 465 26.70 -29.07 4.14
CA TYR A 465 28.00 -29.24 4.80
C TYR A 465 29.21 -29.14 3.85
N LEU A 466 28.98 -28.94 2.54
CA LEU A 466 30.04 -29.04 1.51
C LEU A 466 30.97 -27.82 1.40
N TRP A 467 30.57 -26.67 1.92
CA TRP A 467 31.41 -25.46 1.94
C TRP A 467 32.08 -25.22 3.31
N ASP A 468 31.75 -26.02 4.32
CA ASP A 468 32.25 -25.90 5.70
C ASP A 468 33.66 -26.51 5.92
N SER A 469 34.49 -26.59 4.87
CA SER A 469 35.80 -27.24 4.92
C SER A 469 36.86 -26.65 3.97
N ILE A 470 36.89 -25.32 3.80
CA ILE A 470 37.94 -24.65 3.00
C ILE A 470 38.88 -23.85 3.90
N GLY A 471 40.16 -24.25 3.88
CA GLY A 471 41.28 -23.42 4.33
C GLY A 471 42.11 -22.98 3.13
N PHE A 472 42.23 -21.68 2.88
CA PHE A 472 43.28 -21.12 2.04
C PHE A 472 43.73 -19.76 2.59
N LEU A 473 44.77 -19.79 3.43
CA LEU A 473 45.71 -18.67 3.52
C LEU A 473 46.84 -18.99 2.55
N GLY A 474 47.02 -18.15 1.53
CA GLY A 474 48.15 -18.24 0.61
C GLY A 474 49.48 -18.34 1.37
N HIS A 475 50.42 -19.13 0.82
CA HIS A 475 51.84 -19.22 1.18
C HIS A 475 52.22 -18.81 2.63
N ALA A 476 51.69 -19.51 3.63
CA ALA A 476 52.14 -19.38 5.03
C ALA A 476 53.26 -20.38 5.33
N ALA A 477 54.49 -19.90 5.50
CA ALA A 477 55.64 -20.72 5.88
C ALA A 477 55.81 -20.90 7.41
N GLY A 478 54.76 -20.69 8.21
CA GLY A 478 54.81 -20.75 9.68
C GLY A 478 53.48 -21.10 10.34
N GLU A 479 53.53 -21.47 11.63
CA GLU A 479 52.37 -21.84 12.45
C GLU A 479 51.43 -20.64 12.66
N LEU A 480 50.30 -20.63 11.95
CA LEU A 480 49.21 -19.68 12.19
C LEU A 480 48.47 -20.09 13.46
N GLN A 481 48.69 -19.36 14.56
CA GLN A 481 47.88 -19.46 15.78
C GLN A 481 46.87 -18.29 15.81
N PHE A 482 45.57 -18.60 15.77
CA PHE A 482 44.54 -17.64 16.15
C PHE A 482 44.63 -17.40 17.67
N GLN A 483 44.74 -16.14 18.05
CA GLN A 483 44.67 -15.67 19.42
C GLN A 483 43.19 -15.50 19.80
N ASP A 484 42.75 -16.12 20.89
CA ASP A 484 41.43 -15.84 21.49
C ASP A 484 41.50 -14.49 22.24
N ASP A 485 40.69 -13.53 21.82
CA ASP A 485 40.66 -12.17 22.36
C ASP A 485 39.50 -11.96 23.36
N GLY A 486 38.68 -12.99 23.63
CA GLY A 486 37.63 -12.98 24.65
C GLY A 486 36.22 -12.69 24.13
N THR A 487 35.24 -12.67 25.05
CA THR A 487 33.80 -12.58 24.75
C THR A 487 33.36 -11.13 24.47
N LYS A 488 32.44 -10.94 23.52
CA LYS A 488 31.73 -9.68 23.25
C LYS A 488 30.29 -9.72 23.78
N ASP A 489 29.75 -8.55 24.15
CA ASP A 489 28.36 -8.36 24.61
C ASP A 489 27.33 -8.58 23.48
N ASN A 490 27.17 -9.81 23.02
CA ASN A 490 26.15 -10.26 22.04
C ASN A 490 26.19 -11.78 21.74
N GLY A 491 26.80 -12.62 22.57
CA GLY A 491 26.90 -14.07 22.31
C GLY A 491 27.96 -14.45 21.26
N LYS A 492 28.89 -13.54 20.94
CA LYS A 492 30.05 -13.80 20.09
C LYS A 492 31.36 -13.74 20.91
N ARG A 493 32.37 -14.47 20.46
CA ARG A 493 33.74 -14.51 20.99
C ARG A 493 34.73 -14.10 19.90
N GLN A 494 35.67 -13.24 20.24
CA GLN A 494 36.62 -12.69 19.29
C GLN A 494 37.89 -13.55 19.20
N PHE A 495 38.38 -13.75 17.99
CA PHE A 495 39.69 -14.32 17.69
C PHE A 495 40.48 -13.39 16.76
N SER A 496 41.81 -13.41 16.79
CA SER A 496 42.63 -12.65 15.83
C SER A 496 43.88 -13.40 15.38
N ALA A 497 44.33 -13.12 14.17
CA ALA A 497 45.56 -13.68 13.62
C ALA A 497 46.34 -12.62 12.84
N ARG A 498 47.67 -12.68 12.94
CA ARG A 498 48.56 -11.80 12.18
C ARG A 498 48.64 -12.24 10.72
N LEU A 499 48.52 -11.28 9.81
CA LEU A 499 48.70 -11.49 8.38
C LEU A 499 50.20 -11.46 8.03
N TRP A 500 50.65 -12.42 7.23
CA TRP A 500 52.06 -12.61 6.84
C TRP A 500 52.24 -12.61 5.32
N ASN A 501 53.46 -12.32 4.85
CA ASN A 501 53.88 -12.45 3.44
C ASN A 501 53.03 -11.68 2.42
N ILE A 502 52.52 -10.49 2.78
CA ILE A 502 51.87 -9.58 1.82
C ILE A 502 52.94 -9.09 0.82
N PRO A 503 52.76 -9.26 -0.51
CA PRO A 503 53.71 -8.76 -1.51
C PRO A 503 53.93 -7.25 -1.40
N ASP A 504 55.17 -6.79 -1.63
CA ASP A 504 55.57 -5.38 -1.46
C ASP A 504 54.81 -4.41 -2.40
N ASP A 505 54.25 -4.93 -3.49
CA ASP A 505 53.51 -4.20 -4.52
C ASP A 505 51.97 -4.36 -4.42
N ALA A 506 51.47 -5.20 -3.51
CA ALA A 506 50.04 -5.45 -3.34
C ALA A 506 49.38 -4.46 -2.37
N ASP A 507 48.12 -4.09 -2.63
CA ASP A 507 47.33 -3.36 -1.64
C ASP A 507 47.05 -4.25 -0.43
N TRP A 508 47.74 -3.98 0.68
CA TRP A 508 47.66 -4.75 1.90
C TRP A 508 46.25 -4.82 2.49
N LYS A 509 45.41 -3.80 2.28
CA LYS A 509 43.99 -3.86 2.71
C LYS A 509 43.20 -4.83 1.85
N SER A 510 43.34 -4.76 0.52
CA SER A 510 42.70 -5.71 -0.40
C SER A 510 43.14 -7.14 -0.15
N VAL A 511 44.44 -7.39 0.06
CA VAL A 511 44.96 -8.73 0.36
C VAL A 511 44.36 -9.26 1.67
N ALA A 512 44.34 -8.42 2.71
CA ALA A 512 43.76 -8.76 4.01
C ALA A 512 42.24 -8.98 3.96
N GLN A 513 41.52 -8.23 3.11
CA GLN A 513 40.07 -8.35 2.90
C GLN A 513 39.66 -9.63 2.18
N ASN A 514 40.61 -10.33 1.55
CA ASN A 514 40.39 -11.55 0.79
C ASN A 514 41.08 -12.76 1.44
N CYS A 515 41.40 -12.69 2.74
CA CYS A 515 42.03 -13.78 3.49
C CYS A 515 40.97 -14.56 4.29
N PRO A 516 40.47 -15.70 3.78
CA PRO A 516 39.48 -16.49 4.52
C PRO A 516 40.10 -17.20 5.72
N ALA A 517 39.26 -17.54 6.70
CA ALA A 517 39.62 -18.28 7.90
C ALA A 517 38.49 -19.21 8.33
N VAL A 518 38.85 -20.30 9.01
CA VAL A 518 37.89 -21.13 9.75
C VAL A 518 38.27 -21.07 11.23
N VAL A 519 37.34 -20.66 12.07
CA VAL A 519 37.53 -20.58 13.53
C VAL A 519 36.35 -21.29 14.20
N LYS A 520 36.61 -22.34 14.98
CA LYS A 520 35.58 -23.22 15.57
C LYS A 520 34.51 -23.65 14.55
N ARG A 521 34.91 -24.30 13.45
CA ARG A 521 34.05 -24.74 12.32
C ARG A 521 33.11 -23.66 11.72
N GLN A 522 33.33 -22.39 12.04
CA GLN A 522 32.65 -21.27 11.41
C GLN A 522 33.58 -20.68 10.37
N TYR A 523 33.07 -20.59 9.14
CA TYR A 523 33.81 -20.03 8.02
C TYR A 523 33.66 -18.51 7.97
N PHE A 524 34.78 -17.86 7.73
CA PHE A 524 34.90 -16.44 7.45
C PHE A 524 35.56 -16.31 6.08
N ASN A 525 34.84 -15.82 5.07
CA ASN A 525 35.45 -15.53 3.75
C ASN A 525 36.49 -14.40 3.80
N ARG A 526 36.49 -13.63 4.90
CA ARG A 526 37.44 -12.57 5.23
C ARG A 526 37.40 -12.28 6.74
N PRO A 527 38.39 -11.59 7.32
CA PRO A 527 38.30 -11.16 8.70
C PRO A 527 37.09 -10.25 8.93
N THR A 528 36.40 -10.40 10.08
CA THR A 528 35.34 -9.45 10.51
C THR A 528 35.86 -8.02 10.51
N ARG A 529 37.14 -7.85 10.81
CA ARG A 529 37.85 -6.56 10.67
C ARG A 529 39.34 -6.78 10.52
N ILE A 530 39.97 -5.78 9.91
CA ILE A 530 41.42 -5.71 9.78
C ILE A 530 41.90 -4.57 10.65
N VAL A 531 42.81 -4.88 11.57
CA VAL A 531 43.35 -3.91 12.53
C VAL A 531 44.84 -3.78 12.30
N ASP A 532 45.28 -2.55 12.05
CA ASP A 532 46.69 -2.19 12.12
C ASP A 532 47.09 -2.03 13.60
N LYS A 533 47.86 -2.99 14.13
CA LYS A 533 48.37 -2.96 15.51
C LYS A 533 49.75 -2.29 15.59
N GLY A 534 50.09 -1.41 14.64
CA GLY A 534 51.31 -0.62 14.61
C GLY A 534 52.56 -1.49 14.40
N ALA A 535 53.52 -1.45 15.35
CA ALA A 535 54.77 -2.21 15.27
C ALA A 535 54.56 -3.75 15.21
N LEU A 536 53.36 -4.24 15.53
CA LEU A 536 52.99 -5.66 15.50
C LEU A 536 52.37 -6.10 14.16
N GLY A 537 52.25 -5.19 13.18
CA GLY A 537 51.72 -5.47 11.85
C GLY A 537 50.20 -5.51 11.79
N LEU A 538 49.69 -5.99 10.65
CA LEU A 538 48.26 -6.12 10.35
C LEU A 538 47.69 -7.44 10.85
N TRP A 539 46.50 -7.36 11.43
CA TRP A 539 45.78 -8.50 11.99
C TRP A 539 44.38 -8.59 11.39
N GLY A 540 43.95 -9.81 11.08
CA GLY A 540 42.54 -10.11 10.91
C GLY A 540 41.92 -10.46 12.26
N GLU A 541 40.78 -9.89 12.60
CA GLU A 541 39.98 -10.26 13.77
C GLU A 541 38.62 -10.81 13.33
N PHE A 542 38.12 -11.82 14.05
CA PHE A 542 37.01 -12.69 13.72
C PHE A 542 36.06 -12.78 14.91
N ASP A 543 34.78 -12.41 14.74
CA ASP A 543 33.75 -12.57 15.77
C ASP A 543 32.98 -13.88 15.56
N VAL A 544 33.26 -14.88 16.38
CA VAL A 544 32.79 -16.26 16.28
C VAL A 544 31.59 -16.47 17.21
N LEU A 545 30.50 -17.09 16.75
CA LEU A 545 29.36 -17.42 17.62
C LEU A 545 29.80 -18.42 18.70
N ASP A 546 29.50 -18.12 19.96
CA ASP A 546 29.86 -18.99 21.09
C ASP A 546 28.64 -19.87 21.43
N ASN A 547 28.50 -21.02 20.75
CA ASN A 547 27.47 -22.03 21.03
C ASN A 547 28.11 -23.38 21.43
N ASP A 548 27.35 -24.20 22.16
CA ASP A 548 27.82 -25.46 22.76
C ASP A 548 27.86 -26.67 21.78
N ASP A 549 27.40 -26.52 20.53
CA ASP A 549 27.18 -27.60 19.56
C ASP A 549 28.32 -27.75 18.51
N VAL A 550 29.37 -26.92 18.58
CA VAL A 550 30.44 -26.93 17.57
C VAL A 550 31.74 -27.54 18.12
N PRO A 551 32.18 -28.73 17.63
CA PRO A 551 33.39 -29.38 18.14
C PRO A 551 34.67 -28.58 17.83
N ASP A 552 35.63 -28.62 18.77
CA ASP A 552 36.88 -27.86 18.71
C ASP A 552 37.87 -28.33 17.62
N TRP A 553 37.63 -29.47 16.94
CA TRP A 553 38.60 -30.12 16.05
C TRP A 553 38.59 -29.61 14.61
N PHE A 554 39.78 -29.49 13.99
CA PHE A 554 39.96 -29.06 12.59
C PHE A 554 41.26 -29.59 11.95
N TRP A 555 41.30 -29.73 10.62
CA TRP A 555 42.52 -30.06 9.87
C TRP A 555 43.44 -28.84 9.73
N GLY A 556 44.73 -29.04 9.96
CA GLY A 556 45.77 -28.02 9.80
C GLY A 556 46.28 -27.91 8.37
N HIS A 557 47.54 -27.49 8.22
CA HIS A 557 48.18 -27.35 6.91
C HIS A 557 48.16 -28.67 6.10
N VAL A 558 47.71 -28.57 4.85
CA VAL A 558 47.63 -29.70 3.91
C VAL A 558 48.92 -29.76 3.09
N GLU A 559 49.60 -30.90 3.16
CA GLU A 559 50.87 -31.13 2.48
C GLU A 559 50.73 -32.22 1.41
N LYS A 560 51.17 -31.94 0.17
CA LYS A 560 51.29 -32.95 -0.88
C LYS A 560 52.33 -34.02 -0.49
N LYS A 561 52.03 -35.31 -0.71
CA LYS A 561 52.92 -36.44 -0.40
C LYS A 561 53.18 -37.32 -1.63
N GLY A 562 54.32 -38.00 -1.63
CA GLY A 562 54.61 -39.04 -2.63
C GLY A 562 53.93 -40.37 -2.30
N GLY A 563 53.76 -41.23 -3.31
CA GLY A 563 53.23 -42.59 -3.16
C GLY A 563 51.71 -42.74 -3.24
N ALA A 564 51.05 -41.87 -4.02
CA ALA A 564 49.64 -42.01 -4.36
C ALA A 564 49.40 -43.22 -5.30
N PRO A 565 48.21 -43.83 -5.31
CA PRO A 565 47.79 -44.78 -6.35
C PRO A 565 47.82 -44.16 -7.76
N ASP A 566 47.96 -44.99 -8.81
CA ASP A 566 47.89 -44.50 -10.20
C ASP A 566 46.53 -43.84 -10.47
N GLY A 567 46.54 -42.62 -11.04
CA GLY A 567 45.33 -41.81 -11.27
C GLY A 567 44.87 -41.02 -10.04
N TYR A 568 45.71 -40.89 -9.01
CA TYR A 568 45.42 -40.12 -7.80
C TYR A 568 46.61 -39.26 -7.37
N THR A 569 46.34 -38.13 -6.71
CA THR A 569 47.32 -37.30 -6.00
C THR A 569 47.08 -37.36 -4.48
N ARG A 570 48.11 -37.71 -3.71
CA ARG A 570 48.02 -37.87 -2.24
C ARG A 570 48.38 -36.60 -1.47
N TYR A 571 47.57 -36.29 -0.47
CA TYR A 571 47.78 -35.21 0.49
C TYR A 571 47.69 -35.71 1.93
N ALA A 572 48.24 -34.94 2.87
CA ALA A 572 48.19 -35.23 4.30
C ALA A 572 47.99 -33.95 5.12
N SER A 573 47.17 -33.99 6.17
CA SER A 573 47.00 -32.88 7.12
C SER A 573 46.89 -33.36 8.55
N ARG A 574 47.37 -32.57 9.52
CA ARG A 574 47.31 -32.87 10.96
C ARG A 574 45.98 -32.42 11.56
N LEU A 575 45.36 -33.25 12.40
CA LEU A 575 44.18 -32.89 13.17
C LEU A 575 44.58 -32.07 14.41
N TRP A 576 43.92 -30.94 14.60
CA TRP A 576 44.10 -30.00 15.71
C TRP A 576 42.82 -29.84 16.52
N GLY A 577 42.91 -29.16 17.67
CA GLY A 577 41.77 -28.87 18.55
C GLY A 577 41.37 -30.01 19.50
N LEU A 578 42.10 -31.13 19.47
CA LEU A 578 41.84 -32.29 20.33
C LEU A 578 42.12 -31.98 21.81
N SER A 579 41.14 -32.24 22.67
CA SER A 579 41.26 -32.30 24.12
C SER A 579 41.77 -33.67 24.59
N LEU A 580 42.21 -33.75 25.86
CA LEU A 580 42.64 -35.02 26.46
C LEU A 580 41.51 -36.04 26.63
N SER A 581 40.24 -35.62 26.51
CA SER A 581 39.05 -36.47 26.66
C SER A 581 38.47 -36.96 25.33
N ASP A 582 38.96 -36.47 24.20
CA ASP A 582 38.36 -36.77 22.90
C ASP A 582 38.80 -38.14 22.36
N ASP A 583 37.87 -38.88 21.75
CA ASP A 583 38.24 -40.01 20.91
C ASP A 583 38.82 -39.46 19.60
N TRP A 584 40.11 -39.21 19.64
CA TRP A 584 40.94 -38.71 18.56
C TRP A 584 40.78 -39.41 17.18
N LYS A 585 40.39 -40.69 17.12
CA LYS A 585 40.17 -41.40 15.84
C LYS A 585 38.76 -41.16 15.31
N GLU A 586 37.77 -41.19 16.19
CA GLU A 586 36.40 -40.82 15.81
C GLU A 586 36.31 -39.34 15.46
N ALA A 587 37.08 -38.49 16.16
CA ALA A 587 37.27 -37.09 15.81
C ALA A 587 37.79 -36.94 14.38
N ALA A 588 38.85 -37.68 14.00
CA ALA A 588 39.39 -37.65 12.65
C ALA A 588 38.40 -38.12 11.57
N LYS A 589 37.58 -39.14 11.85
CA LYS A 589 36.54 -39.60 10.91
C LYS A 589 35.37 -38.63 10.78
N GLN A 590 35.06 -37.91 11.84
CA GLN A 590 34.00 -36.90 11.87
C GLN A 590 34.50 -35.51 11.45
N THR A 591 35.73 -35.41 10.94
CA THR A 591 36.31 -34.16 10.44
C THR A 591 36.46 -34.27 8.91
N PRO A 592 35.53 -33.70 8.14
CA PRO A 592 35.58 -33.74 6.67
C PRO A 592 36.75 -32.93 6.11
N ALA A 593 37.10 -33.15 4.84
CA ALA A 593 38.13 -32.37 4.13
C ALA A 593 37.78 -32.16 2.65
N LEU A 594 38.13 -30.99 2.12
CA LEU A 594 38.14 -30.71 0.68
C LEU A 594 39.59 -30.54 0.22
N ILE A 595 40.06 -31.41 -0.69
CA ILE A 595 41.45 -31.39 -1.15
C ILE A 595 41.49 -31.47 -2.67
N ALA A 596 42.14 -30.47 -3.27
CA ALA A 596 42.28 -30.34 -4.72
C ALA A 596 40.96 -30.50 -5.49
N GLY A 597 39.88 -29.90 -4.96
CA GLY A 597 38.56 -29.87 -5.60
C GLY A 597 37.68 -31.12 -5.38
N GLN A 598 38.11 -32.09 -4.57
CA GLN A 598 37.31 -33.27 -4.22
C GLN A 598 37.06 -33.36 -2.73
N TYR A 599 35.81 -33.72 -2.39
CA TYR A 599 35.32 -33.81 -1.03
C TYR A 599 35.52 -35.21 -0.44
N PHE A 600 35.87 -35.25 0.84
CA PHE A 600 36.08 -36.46 1.63
C PHE A 600 35.29 -36.33 2.94
N ASP A 601 34.25 -37.15 3.11
CA ASP A 601 33.52 -37.29 4.38
C ASP A 601 34.43 -37.72 5.54
N GLU A 602 35.42 -38.56 5.22
CA GLU A 602 36.49 -38.98 6.12
C GLU A 602 37.81 -39.15 5.33
N PRO A 603 38.97 -39.04 5.99
CA PRO A 603 40.25 -39.29 5.34
C PRO A 603 40.34 -40.71 4.78
N THR A 604 40.90 -40.86 3.57
CA THR A 604 41.21 -42.17 2.96
C THR A 604 41.97 -43.09 3.91
N LYS A 605 42.83 -42.50 4.75
CA LYS A 605 43.51 -43.21 5.84
C LYS A 605 43.87 -42.25 6.98
N ILE A 606 43.85 -42.76 8.20
CA ILE A 606 44.31 -42.03 9.40
C ILE A 606 45.69 -42.56 9.83
N GLU A 607 46.63 -41.66 10.12
CA GLU A 607 47.97 -41.96 10.62
C GLU A 607 48.25 -41.28 11.96
N ASP A 608 48.51 -42.07 13.00
CA ASP A 608 48.97 -41.57 14.29
C ASP A 608 50.50 -41.48 14.31
N LYS A 609 51.05 -40.27 14.43
CA LYS A 609 52.50 -40.00 14.49
C LYS A 609 53.00 -39.77 15.92
N GLY A 610 52.25 -40.18 16.95
CA GLY A 610 52.62 -40.04 18.35
C GLY A 610 52.74 -38.56 18.76
N ALA A 611 53.92 -38.12 19.19
CA ALA A 611 54.17 -36.72 19.55
C ALA A 611 53.92 -35.72 18.38
N GLY A 612 53.89 -36.21 17.14
CA GLY A 612 53.56 -35.44 15.94
C GLY A 612 52.05 -35.28 15.65
N GLY A 613 51.18 -35.85 16.50
CA GLY A 613 49.73 -35.79 16.37
C GLY A 613 49.13 -36.77 15.35
N LEU A 614 47.81 -36.73 15.22
CA LEU A 614 47.03 -37.50 14.24
C LEU A 614 46.98 -36.80 12.89
N TRP A 615 47.08 -37.56 11.81
CA TRP A 615 47.07 -37.07 10.45
C TRP A 615 46.01 -37.79 9.61
N GLY A 616 45.27 -37.05 8.81
CA GLY A 616 44.44 -37.57 7.73
C GLY A 616 45.28 -37.65 6.46
N ILE A 617 45.15 -38.75 5.72
CA ILE A 617 45.71 -38.98 4.38
C ILE A 617 44.54 -39.04 3.41
N PHE A 618 44.69 -38.35 2.28
CA PHE A 618 43.64 -38.17 1.29
C PHE A 618 44.19 -38.46 -0.10
N ASP A 619 43.63 -39.45 -0.78
CA ASP A 619 43.96 -39.77 -2.18
C ASP A 619 42.91 -39.14 -3.09
N VAL A 620 43.29 -38.06 -3.76
CA VAL A 620 42.42 -37.28 -4.66
C VAL A 620 42.49 -37.84 -6.07
N SER A 621 41.36 -38.19 -6.67
CA SER A 621 41.33 -38.74 -8.05
C SER A 621 41.79 -37.69 -9.06
N ASP A 622 42.43 -38.12 -10.14
CA ASP A 622 42.75 -37.27 -11.29
C ASP A 622 41.53 -37.11 -12.25
N GLU A 623 40.41 -37.83 -12.01
CA GLU A 623 39.13 -37.71 -12.75
C GLU A 623 38.13 -36.73 -12.08
N LEU A 624 37.22 -36.14 -12.87
CA LEU A 624 36.24 -35.13 -12.42
C LEU A 624 35.07 -35.74 -11.62
N ASN A 625 34.82 -35.28 -10.39
CA ASN A 625 33.68 -35.68 -9.55
C ASN A 625 32.67 -34.53 -9.35
N PRO A 626 31.34 -34.80 -9.33
CA PRO A 626 30.33 -33.77 -9.08
C PRO A 626 30.30 -33.31 -7.62
N ILE A 627 30.11 -32.01 -7.40
CA ILE A 627 30.08 -31.32 -6.11
C ILE A 627 28.65 -30.81 -5.87
N PRO A 628 27.96 -31.17 -4.77
CA PRO A 628 26.63 -30.63 -4.52
C PRO A 628 26.64 -29.12 -4.23
N ALA A 629 25.69 -28.38 -4.81
CA ALA A 629 25.52 -26.94 -4.59
C ALA A 629 24.65 -26.63 -3.36
N PHE A 630 24.69 -25.39 -2.86
CA PHE A 630 23.93 -24.97 -1.69
C PHE A 630 22.43 -24.79 -2.03
N THR A 631 21.56 -25.31 -1.17
CA THR A 631 20.08 -25.18 -1.27
C THR A 631 19.47 -24.85 0.08
N GLY A 632 18.58 -23.86 0.11
CA GLY A 632 17.69 -23.57 1.22
C GLY A 632 16.27 -24.08 0.96
N GLN A 633 15.57 -24.51 2.01
CA GLN A 633 14.16 -24.88 1.95
C GLN A 633 13.36 -24.11 3.02
N VAL A 634 12.17 -23.67 2.62
CA VAL A 634 11.11 -23.17 3.51
C VAL A 634 9.98 -24.20 3.52
N LYS A 635 9.47 -24.55 4.71
CA LYS A 635 8.35 -25.50 4.88
C LYS A 635 7.07 -24.85 5.45
N GLY A 636 5.88 -25.18 4.95
CA GLY A 636 4.53 -24.71 5.35
C GLY A 636 3.57 -24.47 4.18
N ASP A 637 2.47 -23.74 4.41
CA ASP A 637 1.54 -23.24 3.36
C ASP A 637 2.24 -22.25 2.36
N ASN A 638 3.53 -22.00 2.60
CA ASN A 638 4.46 -21.14 1.87
C ASN A 638 5.70 -21.94 1.39
N ASP A 639 5.57 -23.24 1.12
CA ASP A 639 6.66 -24.14 0.69
C ASP A 639 7.41 -23.55 -0.52
N CYS A 640 8.69 -23.23 -0.36
CA CYS A 640 9.57 -22.87 -1.46
C CYS A 640 10.98 -23.44 -1.30
N MET A 641 11.54 -23.90 -2.41
CA MET A 641 12.91 -24.36 -2.55
C MET A 641 13.72 -23.27 -3.23
N TYR A 642 14.91 -23.04 -2.70
CA TYR A 642 15.75 -21.95 -3.14
C TYR A 642 17.19 -22.43 -3.34
N CYS A 643 17.64 -22.44 -4.59
CA CYS A 643 19.01 -22.72 -5.01
C CYS A 643 19.55 -21.55 -5.82
N GLN A 644 20.60 -20.92 -5.29
CA GLN A 644 21.39 -19.90 -5.99
C GLN A 644 22.86 -20.34 -5.97
N VAL A 645 23.49 -20.31 -7.15
CA VAL A 645 24.89 -20.63 -7.40
C VAL A 645 25.54 -19.46 -8.12
N ASP A 646 26.44 -18.78 -7.42
CA ASP A 646 27.13 -17.59 -7.91
C ASP A 646 28.64 -17.83 -7.86
N THR A 647 29.38 -17.15 -8.74
CA THR A 647 30.85 -16.99 -8.77
C THR A 647 31.62 -17.87 -7.76
N LEU A 648 32.29 -18.90 -8.26
CA LEU A 648 33.14 -19.76 -7.44
C LEU A 648 34.21 -18.88 -6.73
N PRO A 649 34.50 -19.10 -5.44
CA PRO A 649 35.48 -18.30 -4.71
C PRO A 649 36.87 -18.34 -5.39
N SER A 650 37.68 -17.28 -5.26
CA SER A 650 39.03 -17.19 -5.82
C SER A 650 39.82 -18.48 -5.60
N LEU A 651 40.22 -19.11 -6.71
CA LEU A 651 40.85 -20.43 -6.76
C LEU A 651 42.39 -20.33 -6.80
N ASP A 652 42.96 -19.33 -6.12
CA ASP A 652 44.41 -19.15 -6.02
C ASP A 652 45.04 -20.38 -5.33
N GLY A 653 45.83 -21.16 -6.08
CA GLY A 653 46.45 -22.42 -5.63
C GLY A 653 45.86 -23.71 -6.23
N LEU A 654 44.85 -23.63 -7.10
CA LEU A 654 44.26 -24.75 -7.84
C LEU A 654 44.52 -24.64 -9.35
N ASP A 655 45.77 -24.35 -9.73
CA ASP A 655 46.17 -24.08 -11.12
C ASP A 655 45.97 -25.24 -12.10
N ASN A 656 45.60 -26.42 -11.60
CA ASN A 656 45.42 -27.64 -12.35
C ASN A 656 43.95 -28.05 -12.58
N VAL A 657 42.96 -27.25 -12.16
CA VAL A 657 41.52 -27.55 -12.34
C VAL A 657 40.93 -26.65 -13.43
N GLU A 658 40.56 -27.23 -14.57
CA GLU A 658 40.00 -26.48 -15.72
C GLU A 658 38.47 -26.33 -15.67
N ARG A 659 37.76 -27.29 -15.05
CA ARG A 659 36.28 -27.33 -14.95
C ARG A 659 35.81 -27.95 -13.63
N PHE A 660 34.64 -27.52 -13.17
CA PHE A 660 33.90 -28.05 -12.02
C PHE A 660 32.54 -28.58 -12.46
N ASN A 661 32.06 -29.66 -11.85
CA ASN A 661 30.70 -30.16 -12.07
C ASN A 661 29.90 -30.00 -10.78
N LEU A 662 28.74 -29.36 -10.85
CA LEU A 662 27.83 -29.12 -9.73
C LEU A 662 26.53 -29.92 -9.92
N THR A 663 25.95 -30.41 -8.83
CA THR A 663 24.61 -31.04 -8.87
C THR A 663 23.73 -30.53 -7.72
N ASN A 664 22.43 -30.43 -7.94
CA ASN A 664 21.49 -30.01 -6.91
C ASN A 664 20.09 -30.60 -7.10
N THR A 665 19.38 -30.90 -6.02
CA THR A 665 18.05 -31.54 -6.07
C THR A 665 17.00 -30.62 -5.45
N MET A 666 15.99 -30.24 -6.25
CA MET A 666 14.83 -29.45 -5.85
C MET A 666 13.63 -30.38 -5.63
N THR A 667 13.25 -30.59 -4.37
CA THR A 667 12.02 -31.33 -4.04
C THR A 667 10.82 -30.43 -4.21
N VAL A 668 10.00 -30.71 -5.22
CA VAL A 668 8.77 -29.98 -5.55
C VAL A 668 7.59 -30.59 -4.78
N GLY A 669 6.86 -29.77 -4.02
CA GLY A 669 5.67 -30.17 -3.28
C GLY A 669 4.40 -30.20 -4.14
N GLU A 670 3.35 -30.87 -3.65
CA GLU A 670 2.00 -30.80 -4.26
C GLU A 670 1.52 -29.33 -4.28
N ASP A 671 0.83 -28.93 -5.34
CA ASP A 671 0.32 -27.56 -5.56
C ASP A 671 1.38 -26.44 -5.68
N THR A 672 2.66 -26.79 -5.91
CA THR A 672 3.68 -25.80 -6.26
C THR A 672 3.28 -25.10 -7.57
N PRO A 673 3.07 -23.77 -7.60
CA PRO A 673 2.60 -23.08 -8.80
C PRO A 673 3.66 -23.03 -9.91
N PHE A 674 4.93 -22.85 -9.57
CA PHE A 674 6.01 -22.77 -10.56
C PHE A 674 7.33 -23.34 -10.05
N LEU A 675 8.09 -23.97 -10.96
CA LEU A 675 9.53 -24.20 -10.88
C LEU A 675 10.19 -23.38 -11.99
N TYR A 676 11.21 -22.59 -11.66
CA TYR A 676 11.97 -21.84 -12.66
C TYR A 676 13.47 -22.02 -12.47
N SER A 677 14.21 -21.89 -13.56
CA SER A 677 15.66 -21.75 -13.52
C SER A 677 16.17 -20.81 -14.60
N VAL A 678 17.28 -20.14 -14.32
CA VAL A 678 17.88 -19.19 -15.24
C VAL A 678 19.35 -18.95 -14.94
N ILE A 679 20.11 -18.65 -15.98
CA ILE A 679 21.56 -18.45 -15.90
C ILE A 679 21.93 -17.14 -16.56
N THR A 680 22.68 -16.32 -15.83
CA THR A 680 23.26 -15.06 -16.31
C THR A 680 24.76 -15.03 -16.06
N LYS A 681 25.44 -14.08 -16.71
CA LYS A 681 26.88 -13.87 -16.55
C LYS A 681 27.27 -13.38 -15.17
N ASP A 682 26.42 -12.59 -14.53
CA ASP A 682 26.62 -12.10 -13.17
C ASP A 682 25.30 -11.50 -12.66
N ASP A 683 25.30 -11.02 -11.42
CA ASP A 683 24.14 -10.40 -10.76
C ASP A 683 23.69 -9.08 -11.43
N ASP A 684 24.54 -8.48 -12.27
CA ASP A 684 24.32 -7.19 -12.93
C ASP A 684 24.07 -7.33 -14.45
N SER A 685 24.01 -8.56 -14.98
CA SER A 685 23.94 -8.88 -16.41
C SER A 685 22.79 -9.82 -16.75
N VAL A 686 22.26 -9.67 -17.97
CA VAL A 686 21.25 -10.56 -18.58
C VAL A 686 21.85 -11.45 -19.66
N ASP A 687 23.15 -11.32 -19.92
CA ASP A 687 23.84 -12.11 -20.94
C ASP A 687 24.07 -13.52 -20.41
N PHE A 688 24.03 -14.50 -21.32
CA PHE A 688 24.39 -15.88 -20.98
C PHE A 688 25.91 -16.01 -20.79
N PRO A 689 26.39 -16.67 -19.73
CA PRO A 689 27.82 -16.81 -19.45
C PRO A 689 28.53 -17.73 -20.43
N GLU A 690 29.77 -17.40 -20.78
CA GLU A 690 30.67 -18.36 -21.42
C GLU A 690 31.22 -19.35 -20.39
N GLY A 691 31.36 -20.63 -20.78
CA GLY A 691 32.00 -21.64 -19.93
C GLY A 691 31.08 -22.37 -18.96
N VAL A 692 29.77 -22.11 -18.99
CA VAL A 692 28.74 -22.80 -18.19
C VAL A 692 27.89 -23.70 -19.08
N VAL A 693 27.64 -24.93 -18.62
CA VAL A 693 26.68 -25.87 -19.23
C VAL A 693 25.78 -26.41 -18.14
N MET A 694 24.47 -26.25 -18.26
CA MET A 694 23.47 -26.71 -17.29
C MET A 694 22.41 -27.60 -17.93
N THR A 695 21.99 -28.62 -17.20
CA THR A 695 20.83 -29.46 -17.49
C THR A 695 19.94 -29.60 -16.25
N VAL A 696 18.65 -29.83 -16.47
CA VAL A 696 17.67 -30.14 -15.42
C VAL A 696 16.95 -31.43 -15.79
N THR A 697 16.83 -32.35 -14.83
CA THR A 697 16.14 -33.63 -14.99
C THR A 697 14.88 -33.64 -14.14
N ASP A 698 13.76 -34.09 -14.72
CA ASP A 698 12.49 -34.26 -14.00
C ASP A 698 12.53 -35.52 -13.08
N PRO A 699 11.51 -35.73 -12.22
CA PRO A 699 11.47 -36.87 -11.30
C PRO A 699 11.43 -38.24 -11.98
N ASP A 700 11.06 -38.31 -13.26
CA ASP A 700 11.01 -39.54 -14.06
C ASP A 700 12.36 -39.83 -14.74
N GLY A 701 13.33 -38.91 -14.66
CA GLY A 701 14.66 -39.05 -15.23
C GLY A 701 14.80 -38.48 -16.64
N ASN A 702 13.83 -37.70 -17.14
CA ASN A 702 13.92 -37.05 -18.45
C ASN A 702 14.67 -35.73 -18.34
N ALA A 703 15.68 -35.53 -19.19
CA ALA A 703 16.42 -34.27 -19.27
C ALA A 703 15.61 -33.21 -20.03
N CYS A 704 15.68 -31.97 -19.56
CA CYS A 704 15.22 -30.79 -20.29
C CYS A 704 16.39 -30.26 -21.14
N ASP A 705 16.66 -30.89 -22.27
CA ASP A 705 17.85 -30.66 -23.11
C ASP A 705 17.53 -30.14 -24.53
N GLU A 706 16.28 -29.79 -24.80
CA GLU A 706 15.83 -29.21 -26.06
C GLU A 706 15.00 -27.94 -25.82
N ASP A 707 14.93 -27.04 -26.81
CA ASP A 707 14.02 -25.89 -26.76
C ASP A 707 12.56 -26.37 -26.75
N ILE A 708 11.79 -25.95 -25.75
CA ILE A 708 10.37 -26.30 -25.58
C ILE A 708 9.59 -25.00 -25.32
N ASP A 709 8.49 -24.81 -26.05
CA ASP A 709 7.56 -23.69 -25.87
C ASP A 709 6.12 -24.21 -26.04
N GLU A 710 5.58 -24.76 -24.94
CA GLU A 710 4.25 -25.36 -24.88
C GLU A 710 3.49 -24.82 -23.66
N ASP A 711 2.16 -24.89 -23.63
CA ASP A 711 1.36 -24.39 -22.49
C ASP A 711 1.82 -25.01 -21.16
N GLY A 712 2.31 -24.17 -20.24
CA GLY A 712 2.79 -24.56 -18.91
C GLY A 712 4.24 -25.07 -18.84
N LYS A 713 5.01 -25.15 -19.94
CA LYS A 713 6.44 -25.51 -19.90
C LYS A 713 7.26 -24.76 -20.95
N LEU A 714 8.30 -24.06 -20.50
CA LEU A 714 9.28 -23.35 -21.32
C LEU A 714 10.69 -23.86 -21.00
N VAL A 715 11.44 -24.28 -22.01
CA VAL A 715 12.87 -24.57 -21.92
C VAL A 715 13.55 -23.79 -23.04
N LYS A 716 14.56 -23.01 -22.70
CA LYS A 716 15.35 -22.28 -23.68
C LYS A 716 16.83 -22.62 -23.55
N MET A 717 17.43 -23.01 -24.66
CA MET A 717 18.82 -23.45 -24.73
C MET A 717 19.73 -22.35 -25.26
N SER A 718 20.98 -22.35 -24.79
CA SER A 718 22.10 -21.60 -25.34
C SER A 718 23.22 -22.60 -25.63
N GLY A 719 23.29 -23.06 -26.88
CA GLY A 719 24.11 -24.22 -27.25
C GLY A 719 23.62 -25.48 -26.52
N ASP A 720 24.52 -26.16 -25.81
CA ASP A 720 24.23 -27.39 -25.05
C ASP A 720 23.76 -27.12 -23.61
N SER A 721 23.52 -25.85 -23.24
CA SER A 721 23.12 -25.45 -21.89
C SER A 721 21.71 -24.92 -21.84
N ILE A 722 20.97 -25.24 -20.77
CA ILE A 722 19.78 -24.47 -20.40
C ILE A 722 20.22 -23.03 -20.12
N GLN A 723 19.55 -22.09 -20.78
CA GLN A 723 19.60 -20.66 -20.48
C GLN A 723 18.45 -20.26 -19.56
N CYS A 724 17.25 -20.82 -19.78
CA CYS A 724 16.05 -20.59 -18.99
C CYS A 724 15.15 -21.83 -18.98
N LEU A 725 14.51 -22.09 -17.84
CA LEU A 725 13.49 -23.12 -17.63
C LEU A 725 12.33 -22.51 -16.84
N ILE A 726 11.09 -22.77 -17.24
CA ILE A 726 9.88 -22.51 -16.44
C ILE A 726 8.95 -23.71 -16.60
N VAL A 727 8.44 -24.22 -15.49
CA VAL A 727 7.41 -25.26 -15.45
C VAL A 727 6.29 -24.77 -14.55
N GLU A 728 5.09 -24.63 -15.09
CA GLU A 728 3.85 -24.34 -14.36
C GLU A 728 3.29 -25.65 -13.80
N ASN A 729 2.82 -25.63 -12.56
CA ASN A 729 2.34 -26.81 -11.83
C ASN A 729 3.30 -28.03 -11.99
N PRO A 730 4.60 -27.87 -11.69
CA PRO A 730 5.60 -28.91 -11.89
C PRO A 730 5.21 -30.23 -11.22
N GLN A 731 5.59 -31.35 -11.83
CA GLN A 731 5.43 -32.68 -11.24
C GLN A 731 6.07 -32.71 -9.85
N ALA A 732 5.28 -33.09 -8.84
CA ALA A 732 5.77 -33.30 -7.49
C ALA A 732 6.83 -34.41 -7.46
N GLY A 733 7.92 -34.18 -6.72
CA GLY A 733 9.08 -35.07 -6.69
C GLY A 733 10.40 -34.32 -6.83
N ASP A 734 11.48 -35.09 -6.97
CA ASP A 734 12.84 -34.56 -6.99
C ASP A 734 13.27 -34.18 -8.41
N TRP A 735 13.41 -32.88 -8.65
CA TRP A 735 14.01 -32.33 -9.87
C TRP A 735 15.51 -32.16 -9.65
N THR A 736 16.35 -32.59 -10.59
CA THR A 736 17.81 -32.55 -10.43
C THR A 736 18.46 -31.60 -11.43
N MET A 737 19.09 -30.54 -10.92
CA MET A 737 19.97 -29.65 -11.67
C MET A 737 21.39 -30.23 -11.73
N SER A 738 22.02 -30.21 -12.90
CA SER A 738 23.45 -30.51 -13.09
C SER A 738 24.11 -29.38 -13.87
N MET A 739 25.27 -28.89 -13.42
CA MET A 739 26.05 -27.85 -14.10
C MET A 739 27.51 -28.26 -14.30
N SER A 740 28.14 -27.82 -15.38
CA SER A 740 29.57 -27.88 -15.63
C SER A 740 30.09 -26.47 -15.90
N VAL A 741 31.08 -26.02 -15.13
CA VAL A 741 31.51 -24.63 -15.06
C VAL A 741 33.03 -24.56 -15.23
N THR A 742 33.53 -23.75 -16.15
CA THR A 742 34.98 -23.51 -16.30
C THR A 742 35.53 -22.67 -15.15
N ARG A 743 36.81 -22.84 -14.82
CA ARG A 743 37.49 -22.13 -13.72
C ARG A 743 37.24 -20.62 -13.69
N ASP A 744 37.29 -19.99 -14.87
CA ASP A 744 37.22 -18.53 -15.02
C ASP A 744 35.80 -18.04 -15.40
N ALA A 745 34.78 -18.90 -15.30
CA ALA A 745 33.41 -18.51 -15.62
C ALA A 745 32.85 -17.59 -14.52
N GLU A 746 32.50 -16.37 -14.93
CA GLU A 746 31.60 -15.50 -14.19
C GLU A 746 30.17 -15.94 -14.52
N PHE A 747 29.40 -16.32 -13.51
CA PHE A 747 27.99 -16.67 -13.68
C PHE A 747 27.19 -16.46 -12.39
N CYS A 748 25.88 -16.30 -12.57
CA CYS A 748 24.85 -16.43 -11.55
C CYS A 748 23.79 -17.40 -12.08
N CYS A 749 23.43 -18.40 -11.29
CA CYS A 749 22.45 -19.41 -11.65
C CYS A 749 21.44 -19.58 -10.52
N GLU A 750 20.16 -19.53 -10.88
CA GLU A 750 19.07 -19.72 -9.94
C GLU A 750 18.16 -20.85 -10.40
N CYS A 751 17.67 -21.64 -9.45
CA CYS A 751 16.74 -22.74 -9.71
C CYS A 751 15.81 -22.88 -8.50
N ASN A 752 14.60 -22.34 -8.56
CA ASN A 752 13.75 -22.15 -7.38
C ASN A 752 12.29 -22.54 -7.65
N THR A 753 11.55 -22.84 -6.58
CA THR A 753 10.08 -22.91 -6.64
C THR A 753 9.44 -21.64 -6.09
N VAL A 754 8.24 -21.32 -6.56
CA VAL A 754 7.47 -20.15 -6.12
C VAL A 754 6.43 -20.59 -5.07
N PRO A 755 6.31 -19.93 -3.91
CA PRO A 755 5.28 -20.25 -2.92
C PRO A 755 3.87 -19.87 -3.41
N SER A 756 2.83 -20.52 -2.88
CA SER A 756 1.44 -20.31 -3.27
C SER A 756 0.73 -19.15 -2.54
N ALA A 757 1.32 -18.63 -1.46
CA ALA A 757 0.83 -17.48 -0.69
C ALA A 757 1.98 -16.56 -0.23
N ASP A 758 1.65 -15.29 0.07
CA ASP A 758 2.57 -14.25 0.57
C ASP A 758 3.93 -14.25 -0.15
N VAL A 759 3.87 -14.28 -1.48
CA VAL A 759 4.99 -14.64 -2.37
C VAL A 759 6.23 -13.80 -2.12
N PHE A 760 6.03 -12.49 -2.05
CA PHE A 760 7.12 -11.53 -1.85
C PHE A 760 7.75 -11.66 -0.47
N ASP A 761 6.96 -11.61 0.60
CA ASP A 761 7.45 -11.65 1.98
C ASP A 761 8.14 -12.98 2.30
N THR A 762 7.57 -14.08 1.82
CA THR A 762 8.13 -15.43 1.97
C THR A 762 9.49 -15.54 1.29
N MET A 763 9.59 -15.14 0.01
CA MET A 763 10.86 -15.24 -0.74
C MET A 763 11.94 -14.30 -0.17
N VAL A 764 11.57 -13.09 0.27
CA VAL A 764 12.51 -12.12 0.88
C VAL A 764 13.04 -12.63 2.23
N GLU A 765 12.15 -13.11 3.10
CA GLU A 765 12.56 -13.61 4.42
C GLU A 765 13.39 -14.90 4.32
N ALA A 766 13.04 -15.80 3.38
CA ALA A 766 13.80 -17.00 3.08
C ALA A 766 15.25 -16.65 2.71
N ARG A 767 15.42 -15.74 1.75
CA ARG A 767 16.74 -15.29 1.28
C ARG A 767 17.50 -14.55 2.38
N ARG A 768 16.84 -13.67 3.16
CA ARG A 768 17.43 -12.94 4.30
C ARG A 768 18.05 -13.90 5.32
N LYS A 769 17.31 -14.94 5.73
CA LYS A 769 17.78 -15.91 6.71
C LYS A 769 18.91 -16.80 6.16
N LEU A 770 18.86 -17.19 4.88
CA LEU A 770 19.96 -17.91 4.22
C LEU A 770 21.25 -17.07 4.14
N HIS A 771 21.13 -15.74 3.99
CA HIS A 771 22.27 -14.82 3.94
C HIS A 771 22.96 -14.61 5.29
N VAL A 772 22.19 -14.49 6.37
CA VAL A 772 22.73 -14.43 7.75
C VAL A 772 23.56 -15.68 8.04
N TRP A 773 23.15 -16.83 7.49
CA TRP A 773 23.83 -18.11 7.67
C TRP A 773 25.19 -18.20 6.95
N LYS A 774 25.38 -17.52 5.80
CA LYS A 774 26.66 -17.52 5.02
C LYS A 774 27.76 -16.61 5.59
N GLY A 775 27.62 -16.02 6.78
CA GLY A 775 28.68 -15.24 7.45
C GLY A 775 29.00 -13.86 6.84
N LEU A 776 28.14 -13.33 5.97
CA LEU A 776 28.27 -11.99 5.39
C LEU A 776 27.67 -10.94 6.34
N GLU A 777 28.48 -10.24 7.15
CA GLU A 777 27.96 -9.06 7.87
C GLU A 777 27.51 -7.96 6.90
N SER A 778 26.38 -7.34 7.25
CA SER A 778 25.46 -6.59 6.38
C SER A 778 26.10 -5.49 5.51
N ARG A 779 26.20 -5.76 4.21
CA ARG A 779 25.92 -4.74 3.19
C ARG A 779 24.56 -5.08 2.57
N ASP A 780 23.61 -4.16 2.79
CA ASP A 780 22.33 -4.04 2.09
C ASP A 780 21.55 -5.32 1.79
N ILE A 781 20.66 -5.65 2.74
CA ILE A 781 19.52 -6.55 2.58
C ILE A 781 18.65 -6.14 1.36
N SER A 782 18.79 -4.91 0.84
CA SER A 782 18.07 -4.41 -0.33
C SER A 782 18.62 -4.85 -1.67
N TRP A 783 19.88 -5.30 -1.77
CA TRP A 783 20.51 -5.58 -3.08
C TRP A 783 20.56 -7.05 -3.42
N VAL A 784 20.87 -7.90 -2.45
CA VAL A 784 21.00 -9.32 -2.72
C VAL A 784 19.64 -10.00 -2.86
N SER A 785 18.56 -9.36 -2.38
CA SER A 785 17.16 -9.74 -2.68
C SER A 785 16.76 -9.50 -4.15
N VAL A 786 17.58 -8.76 -4.91
CA VAL A 786 17.33 -8.33 -6.29
C VAL A 786 17.89 -9.34 -7.29
N ALA A 787 19.07 -9.89 -7.03
CA ALA A 787 19.71 -10.92 -7.88
C ALA A 787 18.81 -12.15 -8.10
N ALA A 788 17.98 -12.49 -7.10
CA ALA A 788 16.88 -13.49 -7.11
C ALA A 788 15.88 -13.40 -8.25
N PHE A 789 15.77 -12.20 -8.77
CA PHE A 789 14.75 -11.78 -9.71
C PHE A 789 15.38 -11.18 -10.98
N VAL A 790 16.72 -11.08 -11.05
CA VAL A 790 17.46 -10.62 -12.24
C VAL A 790 17.52 -11.73 -13.28
N GLY A 791 17.69 -12.97 -12.83
CA GLY A 791 17.74 -14.11 -13.71
C GLY A 791 16.51 -14.21 -14.64
N THR A 792 15.30 -14.08 -14.09
CA THR A 792 14.03 -14.12 -14.85
C THR A 792 13.84 -12.96 -15.84
N ALA A 793 14.61 -11.87 -15.72
CA ALA A 793 14.63 -10.74 -16.65
C ALA A 793 15.38 -11.06 -17.96
N ALA A 794 16.37 -11.95 -17.91
CA ALA A 794 17.19 -12.32 -19.07
C ALA A 794 16.37 -12.98 -20.19
N VAL A 795 15.31 -13.70 -19.81
CA VAL A 795 14.35 -14.35 -20.72
C VAL A 795 13.66 -13.33 -21.63
N TRP A 796 13.41 -12.12 -21.12
CA TRP A 796 12.72 -11.02 -21.82
C TRP A 796 13.56 -10.42 -22.96
N VAL A 797 14.89 -10.36 -22.77
CA VAL A 797 15.83 -9.77 -23.75
C VAL A 797 16.18 -10.76 -24.86
N LEU A 798 16.17 -12.06 -24.55
CA LEU A 798 16.79 -13.07 -25.42
C LEU A 798 15.83 -13.70 -26.45
N ALA A 799 14.49 -13.50 -26.37
CA ALA A 799 13.51 -14.09 -27.31
C ALA A 799 12.32 -13.16 -27.67
N PRO A 800 12.53 -12.10 -28.48
CA PRO A 800 11.51 -11.10 -28.81
C PRO A 800 10.33 -11.57 -29.69
N GLU A 801 10.36 -12.80 -30.21
CA GLU A 801 9.45 -13.30 -31.26
C GLU A 801 8.20 -14.07 -30.74
N LEU A 802 8.09 -14.40 -29.44
CA LEU A 802 7.08 -15.32 -28.88
C LEU A 802 5.79 -14.65 -28.36
N ALA A 803 4.63 -15.30 -28.32
CA ALA A 803 3.30 -14.65 -28.18
C ALA A 803 2.98 -13.96 -26.82
N LEU A 804 2.11 -12.93 -26.89
CA LEU A 804 1.78 -11.94 -25.84
C LEU A 804 1.24 -12.51 -24.50
N SER A 805 0.63 -13.71 -24.50
CA SER A 805 0.07 -14.37 -23.31
C SER A 805 1.15 -14.98 -22.41
N TYR A 806 2.22 -15.52 -22.99
CA TYR A 806 3.35 -16.12 -22.28
C TYR A 806 4.32 -15.05 -21.70
N ARG A 807 4.39 -13.89 -22.37
CA ARG A 807 5.23 -12.74 -22.00
C ARG A 807 4.94 -12.12 -20.63
N LEU A 808 3.77 -12.42 -20.04
CA LEU A 808 3.30 -11.68 -18.88
C LEU A 808 3.04 -12.55 -17.64
N ALA A 809 2.81 -13.85 -17.77
CA ALA A 809 2.92 -14.77 -16.63
C ALA A 809 4.32 -14.68 -15.98
N VAL A 810 5.37 -14.59 -16.83
CA VAL A 810 6.77 -14.34 -16.43
C VAL A 810 6.97 -12.97 -15.77
N ALA A 811 6.26 -11.93 -16.24
CA ALA A 811 6.36 -10.60 -15.66
C ALA A 811 5.73 -10.50 -14.25
N THR A 812 4.80 -11.39 -13.91
CA THR A 812 4.06 -11.29 -12.64
C THR A 812 4.72 -12.08 -11.51
N ALA A 813 5.51 -13.09 -11.85
CA ALA A 813 6.40 -13.78 -10.91
C ALA A 813 7.81 -13.12 -10.81
N GLY A 814 8.23 -12.34 -11.82
CA GLY A 814 9.61 -11.82 -11.92
C GLY A 814 9.80 -10.29 -12.04
N ALA A 815 8.82 -9.48 -12.44
CA ALA A 815 9.10 -8.10 -12.91
C ALA A 815 9.18 -6.99 -11.84
N GLY A 816 9.18 -7.29 -10.55
CA GLY A 816 9.32 -6.26 -9.52
C GLY A 816 10.73 -5.66 -9.40
N LEU A 817 11.77 -6.39 -9.81
CA LEU A 817 13.12 -6.17 -9.26
C LEU A 817 14.27 -6.07 -10.28
N SER A 818 14.07 -6.39 -11.56
CA SER A 818 15.14 -6.28 -12.56
C SER A 818 15.62 -4.83 -12.79
N VAL A 819 14.88 -3.83 -12.33
CA VAL A 819 15.27 -2.42 -12.43
C VAL A 819 16.07 -1.96 -11.21
N ILE A 820 16.01 -2.72 -10.11
CA ILE A 820 16.68 -2.36 -8.88
C ILE A 820 18.18 -2.56 -9.08
N ALA A 821 18.65 -3.69 -9.66
CA ALA A 821 20.06 -4.10 -9.81
C ALA A 821 21.01 -3.14 -10.58
N HIS A 822 20.53 -2.08 -11.21
CA HIS A 822 21.39 -1.13 -11.96
C HIS A 822 21.68 0.20 -11.25
N LEU A 823 21.12 0.42 -10.05
CA LEU A 823 20.87 1.77 -9.54
C LEU A 823 21.53 2.13 -8.20
N GLY A 824 22.82 1.81 -8.01
CA GLY A 824 23.65 2.17 -6.84
C GLY A 824 23.26 3.46 -6.08
N THR A 825 22.37 3.33 -5.09
CA THR A 825 21.85 4.41 -4.23
C THR A 825 21.73 3.92 -2.78
N SER A 826 21.71 4.87 -1.83
CA SER A 826 21.95 4.63 -0.40
C SER A 826 20.83 3.91 0.37
N LYS A 827 21.26 3.18 1.40
CA LYS A 827 20.57 2.18 2.24
C LYS A 827 19.18 2.50 2.85
N ALA A 828 18.80 3.77 3.02
CA ALA A 828 17.59 4.13 3.78
C ALA A 828 16.34 4.33 2.91
N GLY A 829 16.49 4.95 1.72
CA GLY A 829 15.35 5.24 0.82
C GLY A 829 14.82 4.03 0.05
N VAL A 830 15.51 2.89 0.12
CA VAL A 830 15.11 1.66 -0.59
C VAL A 830 14.11 0.86 0.25
N ALA A 831 14.22 0.86 1.59
CA ALA A 831 13.35 0.08 2.46
C ALA A 831 11.90 0.60 2.54
N GLU A 832 11.70 1.92 2.58
CA GLU A 832 10.35 2.52 2.61
C GLU A 832 9.60 2.36 1.28
N ASN A 833 10.29 2.43 0.14
CA ASN A 833 9.69 2.26 -1.18
C ASN A 833 9.31 0.80 -1.52
N LEU A 834 9.91 -0.17 -0.84
CA LEU A 834 9.67 -1.61 -1.06
C LEU A 834 8.41 -2.13 -0.35
N SER A 835 8.00 -1.54 0.77
CA SER A 835 6.77 -1.90 1.47
C SER A 835 5.51 -1.48 0.68
N ASP A 836 5.55 -0.31 0.05
CA ASP A 836 4.43 0.22 -0.75
C ASP A 836 4.27 -0.50 -2.09
N ALA A 837 5.39 -0.90 -2.71
CA ALA A 837 5.39 -1.66 -3.96
C ALA A 837 4.95 -3.12 -3.75
N ALA A 838 5.20 -3.70 -2.58
CA ALA A 838 4.85 -5.08 -2.25
C ALA A 838 3.33 -5.32 -2.30
N GLY A 839 2.51 -4.38 -1.84
CA GLY A 839 1.04 -4.48 -1.90
C GLY A 839 0.51 -4.49 -3.33
N ILE A 840 1.03 -3.60 -4.18
CA ILE A 840 0.65 -3.49 -5.60
C ILE A 840 1.12 -4.74 -6.37
N LEU A 841 2.35 -5.20 -6.13
CA LEU A 841 2.90 -6.40 -6.79
C LEU A 841 2.19 -7.69 -6.36
N ASN A 842 1.88 -7.84 -5.06
CA ASN A 842 1.13 -9.00 -4.54
C ASN A 842 -0.29 -9.05 -5.11
N LYS A 843 -0.93 -7.89 -5.28
CA LYS A 843 -2.25 -7.80 -5.89
C LYS A 843 -2.23 -8.07 -7.39
N VAL A 844 -1.30 -7.48 -8.14
CA VAL A 844 -1.15 -7.74 -9.58
C VAL A 844 -0.90 -9.23 -9.82
N ALA A 845 -0.10 -9.88 -8.96
CA ALA A 845 0.07 -11.34 -8.98
C ALA A 845 -1.23 -12.10 -8.70
N LYS A 846 -1.97 -11.75 -7.64
CA LYS A 846 -3.26 -12.38 -7.30
C LYS A 846 -4.34 -12.18 -8.37
N ASP A 847 -4.49 -10.97 -8.89
CA ASP A 847 -5.45 -10.63 -9.95
C ASP A 847 -5.09 -11.40 -11.24
N LEU A 848 -3.80 -11.56 -11.54
CA LEU A 848 -3.35 -12.35 -12.70
C LEU A 848 -3.55 -13.86 -12.51
N MET A 849 -3.32 -14.38 -11.30
CA MET A 849 -3.60 -15.78 -10.93
C MET A 849 -5.10 -16.09 -11.00
N LYS A 850 -5.96 -15.11 -10.67
CA LYS A 850 -7.42 -15.28 -10.62
C LYS A 850 -8.11 -15.03 -11.97
N GLU A 851 -7.68 -14.01 -12.71
CA GLU A 851 -8.38 -13.49 -13.90
C GLU A 851 -7.60 -13.72 -15.20
N GLY A 852 -6.33 -14.13 -15.12
CA GLY A 852 -5.49 -14.35 -16.28
C GLY A 852 -5.24 -13.06 -17.10
N PRO A 853 -5.09 -13.15 -18.43
CA PRO A 853 -4.69 -12.04 -19.29
C PRO A 853 -5.64 -10.82 -19.35
N SER A 854 -6.83 -10.86 -18.76
CA SER A 854 -7.76 -9.70 -18.72
C SER A 854 -7.35 -8.62 -17.72
N ALA A 855 -6.73 -8.99 -16.60
CA ALA A 855 -6.22 -8.06 -15.60
C ALA A 855 -5.20 -7.06 -16.19
N LEU A 856 -4.48 -7.44 -17.25
CA LEU A 856 -3.46 -6.62 -17.92
C LEU A 856 -4.01 -5.37 -18.58
N ARG A 857 -5.23 -5.43 -19.13
CA ARG A 857 -5.81 -4.28 -19.84
C ARG A 857 -6.13 -3.14 -18.88
N LYS A 858 -6.48 -3.48 -17.63
CA LYS A 858 -6.69 -2.55 -16.51
C LYS A 858 -5.40 -1.78 -16.20
N TYR A 859 -4.27 -2.49 -16.05
CA TYR A 859 -2.98 -1.87 -15.72
C TYR A 859 -2.30 -1.15 -16.91
N LEU A 860 -2.51 -1.61 -18.16
CA LEU A 860 -2.02 -0.91 -19.36
C LEU A 860 -2.75 0.41 -19.63
N TYR A 861 -4.06 0.47 -19.35
CA TYR A 861 -4.85 1.70 -19.41
C TYR A 861 -4.34 2.75 -18.41
N LEU A 862 -3.97 2.32 -17.21
CA LEU A 862 -3.42 3.17 -16.15
C LEU A 862 -2.09 3.82 -16.54
N ILE A 863 -1.16 3.05 -17.12
CA ILE A 863 0.14 3.56 -17.61
C ILE A 863 -0.05 4.56 -18.75
N GLY A 864 -1.04 4.33 -19.64
CA GLY A 864 -1.33 5.19 -20.78
C GLY A 864 -2.00 6.54 -20.45
N LYS A 865 -2.46 6.75 -19.21
CA LYS A 865 -3.17 7.97 -18.77
C LYS A 865 -2.20 9.09 -18.32
N ASN A 866 -1.02 8.75 -17.81
CA ASN A 866 -0.11 9.69 -17.13
C ASN A 866 1.27 9.82 -17.79
N ILE A 867 1.53 9.06 -18.87
CA ILE A 867 2.84 8.98 -19.53
C ILE A 867 2.61 9.02 -21.05
N SER A 868 3.18 10.02 -21.73
CA SER A 868 3.06 10.13 -23.19
C SER A 868 3.85 9.04 -23.92
N GLY A 869 3.47 8.75 -25.18
CA GLY A 869 4.22 7.82 -26.01
C GLY A 869 5.68 8.24 -26.26
N GLY A 870 5.97 9.54 -26.20
CA GLY A 870 7.29 10.14 -26.34
C GLY A 870 8.14 9.92 -25.11
N GLU A 871 7.57 10.18 -23.93
CA GLU A 871 8.22 9.89 -22.66
C GLU A 871 8.46 8.39 -22.53
N ALA A 872 7.48 7.54 -22.85
CA ALA A 872 7.69 6.09 -22.91
C ALA A 872 8.85 5.72 -23.85
N ARG A 873 8.96 6.35 -25.04
CA ARG A 873 10.09 6.10 -25.97
C ARG A 873 11.43 6.59 -25.45
N VAL A 874 11.49 7.73 -24.76
CA VAL A 874 12.75 8.18 -24.12
C VAL A 874 13.11 7.26 -22.97
N ALA A 875 12.13 6.83 -22.17
CA ALA A 875 12.33 5.90 -21.06
C ALA A 875 12.85 4.56 -21.59
N LEU A 876 12.32 4.08 -22.72
CA LEU A 876 12.77 2.87 -23.42
C LEU A 876 14.18 2.99 -24.03
N LYS A 877 14.68 4.21 -24.31
CA LYS A 877 16.10 4.42 -24.72
C LYS A 877 17.07 4.34 -23.55
N TYR A 878 16.58 4.56 -22.33
CA TYR A 878 17.35 4.52 -21.09
C TYR A 878 16.66 3.58 -20.09
N PRO A 879 16.63 2.26 -20.37
CA PRO A 879 15.88 1.30 -19.55
C PRO A 879 16.27 1.32 -18.06
N ALA A 880 17.54 1.65 -17.75
CA ALA A 880 18.02 1.85 -16.37
C ALA A 880 17.34 3.01 -15.62
N ASN A 881 16.76 3.96 -16.33
CA ASN A 881 16.15 5.16 -15.77
C ASN A 881 14.65 5.01 -15.50
N ILE A 882 14.00 3.93 -15.94
CA ILE A 882 12.54 3.78 -15.93
C ILE A 882 11.95 3.82 -14.51
N VAL A 883 12.50 3.08 -13.54
CA VAL A 883 11.95 3.07 -12.17
C VAL A 883 12.28 4.35 -11.41
N ARG A 884 13.48 4.91 -11.57
CA ARG A 884 13.79 6.23 -11.00
C ARG A 884 12.91 7.31 -11.62
N TRP A 885 12.58 7.22 -12.91
CA TRP A 885 11.63 8.11 -13.58
C TRP A 885 10.20 7.94 -13.07
N LEU A 886 9.73 6.70 -12.86
CA LEU A 886 8.43 6.43 -12.22
C LEU A 886 8.41 6.90 -10.75
N GLY A 887 9.51 6.76 -10.01
CA GLY A 887 9.68 7.30 -8.67
C GLY A 887 9.74 8.83 -8.65
N VAL A 888 10.35 9.46 -9.66
CA VAL A 888 10.23 10.90 -9.88
C VAL A 888 8.78 11.28 -10.15
N HIS A 889 8.04 10.52 -10.96
CA HIS A 889 6.61 10.77 -11.16
C HIS A 889 5.80 10.58 -9.88
N LYS A 890 6.02 9.53 -9.08
CA LYS A 890 5.37 9.34 -7.78
C LYS A 890 5.69 10.49 -6.84
N ASP A 891 6.96 10.86 -6.67
CA ASP A 891 7.37 11.92 -5.72
C ASP A 891 6.83 13.28 -6.18
N VAL A 892 6.98 13.62 -7.46
CA VAL A 892 6.41 14.84 -8.02
C VAL A 892 4.89 14.83 -7.87
N TYR A 893 4.22 13.71 -8.11
CA TYR A 893 2.77 13.58 -8.00
C TYR A 893 2.29 13.61 -6.55
N THR A 894 3.02 13.02 -5.60
CA THR A 894 2.72 13.05 -4.17
C THR A 894 2.81 14.47 -3.64
N GLU A 895 3.85 15.21 -4.04
CA GLU A 895 4.08 16.58 -3.58
C GLU A 895 3.16 17.59 -4.30
N THR A 896 2.98 17.46 -5.62
CA THR A 896 2.17 18.42 -6.42
C THR A 896 0.69 18.08 -6.45
N GLY A 897 0.30 16.83 -6.19
CA GLY A 897 -1.10 16.39 -6.15
C GLY A 897 -1.87 16.94 -4.95
N GLN A 898 -1.17 17.48 -3.95
CA GLN A 898 -1.78 18.18 -2.81
C GLN A 898 -1.91 19.69 -3.04
N MET A 899 -1.33 20.24 -4.12
CA MET A 899 -1.32 21.68 -4.39
C MET A 899 -2.60 22.14 -5.09
N THR A 900 -3.23 23.20 -4.58
CA THR A 900 -4.51 23.73 -5.06
C THR A 900 -4.38 24.92 -6.02
N ASP A 901 -3.27 25.66 -5.97
CA ASP A 901 -2.95 26.73 -6.93
C ASP A 901 -2.38 26.11 -8.21
N ALA A 902 -3.06 26.33 -9.34
CA ALA A 902 -2.69 25.75 -10.63
C ALA A 902 -1.36 26.26 -11.18
N GLU A 903 -1.00 27.53 -10.95
CA GLU A 903 0.28 28.10 -11.39
C GLU A 903 1.42 27.63 -10.48
N MET A 904 1.15 27.53 -9.17
CA MET A 904 2.07 26.93 -8.21
C MET A 904 2.31 25.46 -8.53
N GLN A 905 1.24 24.69 -8.72
CA GLN A 905 1.29 23.28 -9.05
C GLN A 905 2.06 23.07 -10.35
N ASN A 906 1.78 23.83 -11.42
CA ASN A 906 2.50 23.70 -12.68
C ASN A 906 3.99 24.08 -12.52
N SER A 907 4.27 25.24 -11.93
CA SER A 907 5.64 25.73 -11.79
C SER A 907 6.50 24.82 -10.92
N ILE A 908 5.97 24.43 -9.75
CA ILE A 908 6.64 23.53 -8.83
C ILE A 908 6.77 22.14 -9.45
N ARG A 909 5.74 21.62 -10.14
CA ARG A 909 5.83 20.34 -10.86
C ARG A 909 6.97 20.34 -11.84
N HIS A 910 7.08 21.31 -12.73
CA HIS A 910 8.12 21.32 -13.76
C HIS A 910 9.53 21.53 -13.18
N VAL A 911 9.70 22.46 -12.23
CA VAL A 911 11.01 22.70 -11.60
C VAL A 911 11.44 21.51 -10.74
N TYR A 912 10.53 20.96 -9.94
CA TYR A 912 10.83 19.81 -9.07
C TYR A 912 11.06 18.54 -9.88
N TRP A 913 10.22 18.28 -10.89
CA TRP A 913 10.40 17.20 -11.84
C TRP A 913 11.75 17.28 -12.55
N GLN A 914 12.13 18.44 -13.11
CA GLN A 914 13.44 18.57 -13.75
C GLN A 914 14.62 18.53 -12.77
N CYS A 915 14.46 19.07 -11.56
CA CYS A 915 15.48 18.96 -10.51
C CYS A 915 15.75 17.49 -10.18
N LEU A 916 14.69 16.72 -9.92
CA LEU A 916 14.78 15.31 -9.61
C LEU A 916 15.22 14.46 -10.81
N LEU A 917 14.72 14.72 -12.03
CA LEU A 917 15.18 14.04 -13.25
C LEU A 917 16.68 14.25 -13.43
N LYS A 918 17.21 15.47 -13.30
CA LYS A 918 18.65 15.70 -13.46
C LYS A 918 19.47 15.10 -12.32
N LYS A 919 19.01 15.24 -11.07
CA LYS A 919 19.67 14.65 -9.89
C LYS A 919 19.73 13.13 -9.95
N ARG A 920 18.62 12.48 -10.30
CA ARG A 920 18.45 11.02 -10.22
C ARG A 920 18.81 10.30 -11.52
N LEU A 921 18.64 10.95 -12.67
CA LEU A 921 18.70 10.32 -14.00
C LEU A 921 19.71 10.99 -14.94
N GLY A 922 20.31 12.09 -14.52
CA GLY A 922 21.32 12.82 -15.28
C GLY A 922 20.73 13.82 -16.29
N GLU A 923 21.52 14.85 -16.58
CA GLU A 923 21.09 16.00 -17.39
C GLU A 923 20.62 15.62 -18.81
N THR A 924 21.25 14.61 -19.42
CA THR A 924 20.88 14.13 -20.77
C THR A 924 19.49 13.51 -20.80
N PHE A 925 19.15 12.71 -19.79
CA PHE A 925 17.83 12.08 -19.69
C PHE A 925 16.76 13.13 -19.36
N ALA A 926 17.07 14.00 -18.40
CA ALA A 926 16.19 15.09 -17.98
C ALA A 926 15.78 16.00 -19.15
N LYS A 927 16.75 16.39 -19.99
CA LYS A 927 16.49 17.19 -21.20
C LYS A 927 15.67 16.45 -22.25
N GLN A 928 15.94 15.16 -22.49
CA GLN A 928 15.16 14.37 -23.45
C GLN A 928 13.74 14.10 -22.96
N MET A 929 13.55 13.96 -21.63
CA MET A 929 12.23 13.84 -21.04
C MET A 929 11.44 15.12 -21.13
N ALA A 930 12.04 16.28 -20.80
CA ALA A 930 11.41 17.57 -21.06
C ALA A 930 11.01 17.67 -22.54
N GLU A 931 11.94 17.46 -23.47
CA GLU A 931 11.66 17.59 -24.90
C GLU A 931 10.55 16.62 -25.38
N ALA A 932 10.48 15.41 -24.83
CA ALA A 932 9.42 14.45 -25.15
C ALA A 932 8.06 14.83 -24.55
N HIS A 933 8.06 15.34 -23.32
CA HIS A 933 6.89 15.82 -22.59
C HIS A 933 6.26 17.02 -23.31
N GLU A 934 7.06 18.06 -23.60
CA GLU A 934 6.62 19.27 -24.33
C GLU A 934 6.09 18.96 -25.75
N LYS A 935 6.65 17.93 -26.40
CA LYS A 935 6.30 17.59 -27.78
C LYS A 935 5.02 16.76 -27.90
N ASP A 936 4.84 15.78 -27.00
CA ASP A 936 3.73 14.83 -27.10
C ASP A 936 2.52 15.28 -26.25
N LEU A 937 2.69 16.26 -25.34
CA LEU A 937 1.64 16.90 -24.55
C LEU A 937 1.70 18.44 -24.66
N PRO A 938 1.54 19.04 -25.85
CA PRO A 938 1.73 20.48 -26.03
C PRO A 938 0.62 21.31 -25.35
N GLY A 939 1.02 22.26 -24.50
CA GLY A 939 0.18 23.28 -23.90
C GLY A 939 -0.05 24.50 -24.81
N SER A 940 -0.56 25.61 -24.25
CA SER A 940 -0.66 26.90 -24.95
C SER A 940 0.73 27.50 -25.24
N ASP A 941 0.84 28.47 -26.15
CA ASP A 941 2.12 29.17 -26.40
C ASP A 941 2.69 29.87 -25.15
N ALA A 942 1.85 30.18 -24.16
CA ALA A 942 2.26 30.74 -22.87
C ALA A 942 2.68 29.64 -21.89
N ASP A 943 1.94 28.52 -21.87
CA ASP A 943 2.20 27.31 -21.08
C ASP A 943 3.57 26.71 -21.43
N ASN A 944 3.80 26.42 -22.72
CA ASN A 944 5.06 25.84 -23.20
C ASN A 944 6.28 26.74 -22.89
N LYS A 945 6.08 28.07 -22.85
CA LYS A 945 7.15 29.02 -22.47
C LYS A 945 7.43 29.01 -20.97
N ALA A 946 6.40 28.90 -20.15
CA ALA A 946 6.54 28.78 -18.71
C ALA A 946 7.20 27.43 -18.35
N ASP A 947 6.76 26.35 -18.99
CA ASP A 947 7.30 25.01 -18.79
C ASP A 947 8.76 24.91 -19.26
N GLU A 948 9.12 25.47 -20.41
CA GLU A 948 10.52 25.53 -20.86
C GLU A 948 11.40 26.34 -19.89
N ALA A 949 10.89 27.48 -19.39
CA ALA A 949 11.60 28.29 -18.40
C ALA A 949 11.77 27.56 -17.05
N ASN A 950 10.72 26.92 -16.56
CA ASN A 950 10.72 26.14 -15.33
C ASN A 950 11.59 24.88 -15.44
N ASN A 951 11.60 24.22 -16.60
CA ASN A 951 12.48 23.10 -16.88
C ASN A 951 13.97 23.55 -16.79
N ILE A 952 14.32 24.72 -17.33
CA ILE A 952 15.67 25.31 -17.21
C ILE A 952 16.01 25.62 -15.75
N ILE A 953 15.05 26.16 -15.00
CA ILE A 953 15.23 26.45 -13.57
C ILE A 953 15.48 25.16 -12.80
N GLY A 954 14.72 24.09 -13.05
CA GLY A 954 14.91 22.78 -12.41
C GLY A 954 16.27 22.16 -12.72
N LEU A 955 16.73 22.29 -13.97
CA LEU A 955 18.07 21.84 -14.38
C LEU A 955 19.20 22.62 -13.67
N ARG A 956 19.02 23.92 -13.43
CA ARG A 956 19.99 24.74 -12.68
C ARG A 956 19.94 24.41 -11.19
N LEU A 957 18.74 24.28 -10.64
CA LEU A 957 18.53 23.98 -9.24
C LEU A 957 19.18 22.65 -8.84
N ALA A 958 19.12 21.65 -9.72
CA ALA A 958 19.81 20.38 -9.54
C ALA A 958 21.33 20.50 -9.38
N ASP A 959 21.97 21.58 -9.83
CA ASP A 959 23.40 21.81 -9.59
C ASP A 959 23.66 22.56 -8.27
N GLU A 960 22.67 23.27 -7.75
CA GLU A 960 22.79 24.16 -6.59
C GLU A 960 22.49 23.47 -5.26
N VAL A 961 21.65 22.43 -5.25
CA VAL A 961 21.25 21.70 -4.03
C VAL A 961 22.10 20.46 -3.80
N GLU A 962 22.27 19.99 -2.57
CA GLU A 962 23.06 18.79 -2.25
C GLU A 962 22.23 17.49 -2.30
N SER A 963 20.89 17.57 -2.17
CA SER A 963 20.00 16.39 -2.10
C SER A 963 18.62 16.57 -2.74
N ASP A 964 17.91 15.46 -2.97
CA ASP A 964 16.51 15.44 -3.46
C ASP A 964 15.54 16.19 -2.53
N LYS A 965 15.74 16.09 -1.21
CA LYS A 965 14.92 16.78 -0.21
C LYS A 965 15.14 18.29 -0.26
N GLU A 966 16.34 18.73 -0.63
CA GLU A 966 16.63 20.14 -0.85
C GLU A 966 16.07 20.65 -2.19
N CYS A 967 15.92 19.81 -3.23
CA CYS A 967 15.19 20.19 -4.44
C CYS A 967 13.80 20.72 -4.06
N LEU A 968 12.99 19.90 -3.37
CA LEU A 968 11.61 20.29 -3.03
C LEU A 968 11.56 21.57 -2.19
N LYS A 969 12.32 21.60 -1.09
CA LYS A 969 12.38 22.77 -0.20
C LYS A 969 12.76 24.04 -0.96
N ARG A 970 13.77 23.96 -1.83
CA ARG A 970 14.27 25.12 -2.57
C ARG A 970 13.31 25.53 -3.68
N VAL A 971 12.60 24.59 -4.32
CA VAL A 971 11.53 24.92 -5.28
C VAL A 971 10.42 25.74 -4.60
N HIS A 972 9.99 25.38 -3.40
CA HIS A 972 9.03 26.19 -2.63
C HIS A 972 9.58 27.57 -2.26
N GLU A 973 10.84 27.68 -1.83
CA GLU A 973 11.46 28.99 -1.57
C GLU A 973 11.54 29.87 -2.83
N MET A 974 11.77 29.26 -4.00
CA MET A 974 11.80 29.96 -5.29
C MET A 974 10.41 30.40 -5.76
N TRP A 975 9.37 29.61 -5.47
CA TRP A 975 7.98 30.02 -5.69
C TRP A 975 7.63 31.25 -4.85
N GLU A 976 7.88 31.20 -3.53
CA GLU A 976 7.63 32.33 -2.61
C GLU A 976 8.41 33.60 -2.98
N ALA A 977 9.60 33.44 -3.58
CA ALA A 977 10.43 34.54 -4.04
C ALA A 977 10.01 35.11 -5.42
N GLY A 978 9.02 34.52 -6.08
CA GLY A 978 8.59 34.90 -7.43
C GLY A 978 9.64 34.60 -8.51
N GLU A 979 10.44 33.56 -8.30
CA GLU A 979 11.55 33.17 -9.20
C GLU A 979 11.14 32.12 -10.25
N LEU A 980 9.95 31.52 -10.12
CA LEU A 980 9.41 30.56 -11.07
C LEU A 980 8.55 31.24 -12.15
N ALA A 981 8.54 30.69 -13.35
CA ALA A 981 7.77 31.24 -14.46
C ALA A 981 6.31 30.79 -14.37
N THR A 982 5.39 31.74 -14.37
CA THR A 982 3.93 31.49 -14.50
C THR A 982 3.46 31.83 -15.91
N ARG A 983 2.25 31.39 -16.26
CA ARG A 983 1.65 31.67 -17.57
C ARG A 983 1.20 33.13 -17.65
N LEU A 984 1.64 33.85 -18.69
CA LEU A 984 1.41 35.30 -18.87
C LEU A 984 0.00 35.66 -19.39
N ASP A 985 -0.84 34.69 -19.75
CA ASP A 985 -2.22 34.90 -20.22
C ASP A 985 -3.27 34.90 -19.10
N TYR A 986 -2.82 34.89 -17.83
CA TYR A 986 -3.66 34.99 -16.63
C TYR A 986 -3.42 36.27 -15.78
N GLU A 987 -2.71 37.28 -16.31
CA GLU A 987 -2.69 38.66 -15.74
C GLU A 987 -3.74 39.59 -16.36
#